data_AF-A0A8H2VFW2-F1
#
_entry.id   AF-A0A8H2VFW2-F1
#
_cell.length_a   1.000
_cell.length_b   1.000
_cell.length_c   1.000
_cell.angle_alpha   90.00
_cell.angle_beta   90.00
_cell.angle_gamma   90.00
#
_symmetry.space_group_name_H-M   'P 1'
#
loop_
_entity.id
_entity.type
_entity.pdbx_description
1 polymer ?
#
loop_
_entity_poly.entity_id
_entity_poly.type
_entity_poly.pdbx_seq_one_letter_code
_entity_poly.pdbx_strand_id
1 'polypeptide(L)'
;MKFVALVSGGKDSCFNIIHCLKQGHELVALANLYPSTNIQELDSFMFQTVGFDIVEQYTKCINNIPLFRQPIEKNSSKNVDLNYIETEDDEIEELYTLLLKVKQDIPDLEAVSVGAILSSYQRTRVENVCQRLNLTALSYLWQRSQEVLMNEMCLMSKQDDELNKIQCAKLDARIIKVAAIGLDASHLGKTLPQILPVMTKLNRMYDVHICGEGGEFESMVIDAPFFNGGYLELEDVLRDTECNNNGDGVFSANLKVNFKERTLPNQYLQQQLEHLPTPSMFDNKWNDLLEEVRLCDQKKIPDESLFKEKETDITFPFSILESGSILYISNIHTSEIIGTTVEEQTQNIFTQLRNTLKKHEVCPSQILNSSLILSDMNNFSRVNMIYNQFFDTSRWGPLPPSRTCIGSKRLGRNILVQLSVIVDKSHGIEHVRRVKTNTSITINSDKNGLHVQGRSYWAPCNIGPYSQAIWSTNDINQVTYISGQIALNPSDMTLIDDADQEGQAVLSLKHFDTLKQTTNSSHQLSMICYITNCDMVGTVCNTWRLYCSDMDIKSDHWMDTEEDPIECLIIVRVSELPRGALCEWGGVSCKELKTTDDYDTDLDIGNFERRRGGDAALLEFATNIEGLTITESFCRNTVISQNTERYFATVFCDSDKELIIFLKNKRDRAHVTLYFNPDACKNFKNLHSSDCSSKITVCPVDQVFDCFGVAHQFGLHISTNIR
;
A
#
# COMPACT_ATOMS: atom_id res chain seq x y z
N MET A 1 15.34 -6.76 -15.15
CA MET A 1 14.19 -6.92 -16.04
C MET A 1 14.43 -6.14 -17.31
N LYS A 2 13.94 -6.65 -18.45
CA LYS A 2 13.86 -5.88 -19.69
C LYS A 2 12.62 -4.98 -19.67
N PHE A 3 12.79 -3.69 -19.93
CA PHE A 3 11.71 -2.72 -19.82
C PHE A 3 11.55 -1.82 -21.04
N VAL A 4 10.30 -1.44 -21.30
CA VAL A 4 9.93 -0.38 -22.23
C VAL A 4 9.71 0.91 -21.43
N ALA A 5 10.26 2.02 -21.89
CA ALA A 5 10.03 3.31 -21.26
C ALA A 5 8.82 4.00 -21.89
N LEU A 6 7.79 4.28 -21.09
CA LEU A 6 6.72 5.17 -21.48
C LEU A 6 7.25 6.61 -21.42
N VAL A 7 7.54 7.18 -22.59
CA VAL A 7 8.18 8.49 -22.72
C VAL A 7 7.19 9.54 -23.19
N SER A 8 7.11 10.64 -22.44
CA SER A 8 6.48 11.89 -22.88
C SER A 8 7.47 12.83 -23.57
N GLY A 9 8.77 12.61 -23.33
CA GLY A 9 9.83 13.56 -23.66
C GLY A 9 10.17 14.49 -22.49
N GLY A 10 9.30 14.60 -21.49
CA GLY A 10 9.54 15.43 -20.30
C GLY A 10 10.54 14.85 -19.31
N LYS A 11 10.94 15.71 -18.35
CA LYS A 11 11.94 15.43 -17.31
C LYS A 11 11.65 14.13 -16.55
N ASP A 12 10.39 13.87 -16.18
CA ASP A 12 10.06 12.79 -15.25
C ASP A 12 10.20 11.44 -15.92
N SER A 13 9.70 11.32 -17.15
CA SER A 13 9.84 10.09 -17.94
C SER A 13 11.31 9.75 -18.18
N CYS A 14 12.14 10.74 -18.51
CA CYS A 14 13.57 10.52 -18.74
C CYS A 14 14.34 10.26 -17.45
N PHE A 15 14.01 10.94 -16.35
CA PHE A 15 14.68 10.73 -15.07
C PHE A 15 14.33 9.36 -14.47
N ASN A 16 13.10 8.89 -14.63
CA ASN A 16 12.72 7.54 -14.22
C ASN A 16 13.45 6.45 -15.02
N ILE A 17 13.76 6.67 -16.31
CA ILE A 17 14.63 5.76 -17.08
C ILE A 17 16.00 5.63 -16.41
N ILE A 18 16.60 6.75 -15.98
CA ILE A 18 17.91 6.74 -15.29
C ILE A 18 17.84 5.93 -13.99
N HIS A 19 16.76 6.07 -13.21
CA HIS A 19 16.54 5.23 -12.03
C HIS A 19 16.31 3.75 -12.37
N CYS A 20 15.58 3.42 -13.44
CA CYS A 20 15.43 2.03 -13.88
C CYS A 20 16.79 1.40 -14.23
N LEU A 21 17.64 2.14 -14.95
CA LEU A 21 19.01 1.73 -15.29
C LEU A 21 19.88 1.56 -14.04
N LYS A 22 19.78 2.47 -13.05
CA LYS A 22 20.47 2.37 -11.75
C LYS A 22 20.13 1.07 -11.01
N GLN A 23 18.89 0.59 -11.15
CA GLN A 23 18.39 -0.66 -10.55
C GLN A 23 18.75 -1.91 -11.39
N GLY A 24 19.64 -1.76 -12.38
CA GLY A 24 20.11 -2.85 -13.22
C GLY A 24 19.05 -3.37 -14.19
N HIS A 25 18.04 -2.57 -14.52
CA HIS A 25 17.08 -2.89 -15.57
C HIS A 25 17.62 -2.51 -16.95
N GLU A 26 17.20 -3.23 -17.98
CA GLU A 26 17.67 -3.06 -19.35
C GLU A 26 16.59 -2.36 -20.20
N LEU A 27 16.91 -1.18 -20.72
CA LEU A 27 16.02 -0.46 -21.65
C LEU A 27 16.03 -1.16 -23.00
N VAL A 28 14.87 -1.64 -23.47
CA VAL A 28 14.76 -2.37 -24.75
C VAL A 28 13.86 -1.68 -25.79
N ALA A 29 13.03 -0.73 -25.37
CA ALA A 29 12.15 0.02 -26.26
C ALA A 29 11.72 1.35 -25.63
N LEU A 30 11.33 2.30 -26.47
CA LEU A 30 10.55 3.46 -26.09
C LEU A 30 9.10 3.28 -26.55
N ALA A 31 8.15 3.75 -25.76
CA ALA A 31 6.73 3.79 -26.08
C ALA A 31 6.21 5.20 -25.84
N ASN A 32 5.47 5.75 -26.80
CA ASN A 32 4.89 7.09 -26.70
C ASN A 32 3.45 7.10 -27.21
N LEU A 33 2.53 7.62 -26.40
CA LEU A 33 1.23 8.04 -26.88
C LEU A 33 1.28 9.50 -27.32
N TYR A 34 0.62 9.83 -28.43
CA TYR A 34 0.69 11.17 -29.02
C TYR A 34 -0.67 11.61 -29.59
N PRO A 35 -1.00 12.91 -29.61
CA PRO A 35 -2.25 13.38 -30.18
C PRO A 35 -2.36 13.03 -31.67
N SER A 36 -3.50 12.45 -32.09
CA SER A 36 -3.80 12.10 -33.49
C SER A 36 -3.92 13.31 -34.43
N THR A 37 -4.07 14.52 -33.88
CA THR A 37 -4.19 15.77 -34.62
C THR A 37 -3.00 16.69 -34.33
N ASN A 38 -2.63 17.57 -35.26
CA ASN A 38 -1.59 18.60 -35.05
C ASN A 38 -1.96 19.67 -33.99
N ILE A 39 -3.05 19.46 -33.25
CA ILE A 39 -3.46 20.31 -32.12
C ILE A 39 -2.67 19.84 -30.90
N GLN A 40 -1.82 20.72 -30.36
CA GLN A 40 -0.91 20.39 -29.26
C GLN A 40 -1.59 20.25 -27.89
N GLU A 41 -2.88 20.55 -27.79
CA GLU A 41 -3.64 20.50 -26.55
C GLU A 41 -4.87 19.60 -26.72
N LEU A 42 -4.80 18.40 -26.12
CA LEU A 42 -5.97 17.57 -25.84
C LEU A 42 -6.23 17.62 -24.34
N ASP A 43 -7.50 17.51 -23.93
CA ASP A 43 -7.89 17.34 -22.53
C ASP A 43 -7.55 15.92 -22.03
N SER A 44 -6.26 15.55 -21.98
CA SER A 44 -5.76 14.30 -21.39
C SER A 44 -5.21 14.58 -20.00
N PHE A 45 -5.73 13.87 -18.99
CA PHE A 45 -5.21 13.90 -17.63
C PHE A 45 -3.99 12.99 -17.44
N MET A 46 -3.72 12.09 -18.39
CA MET A 46 -2.66 11.09 -18.28
C MET A 46 -1.39 11.48 -19.05
N PHE A 47 -1.50 12.03 -20.26
CA PHE A 47 -0.37 12.15 -21.18
C PHE A 47 -0.05 13.61 -21.54
N GLN A 48 1.24 13.94 -21.53
CA GLN A 48 1.75 15.20 -22.06
C GLN A 48 1.51 15.26 -23.57
N THR A 49 0.82 16.31 -24.03
CA THR A 49 0.50 16.51 -25.45
C THR A 49 1.37 17.56 -26.13
N VAL A 50 2.20 18.30 -25.38
CA VAL A 50 3.07 19.36 -25.91
C VAL A 50 4.48 18.84 -26.17
N GLY A 51 5.04 19.16 -27.34
CA GLY A 51 6.41 18.81 -27.72
C GLY A 51 6.63 17.36 -28.17
N PHE A 52 5.55 16.60 -28.42
CA PHE A 52 5.61 15.19 -28.84
C PHE A 52 6.36 14.95 -30.16
N ASP A 53 6.51 15.98 -31.00
CA ASP A 53 7.27 15.92 -32.25
C ASP A 53 8.76 15.61 -32.04
N ILE A 54 9.31 16.05 -30.90
CA ILE A 54 10.72 15.86 -30.56
C ILE A 54 11.02 14.40 -30.17
N VAL A 55 10.04 13.69 -29.63
CA VAL A 55 10.20 12.30 -29.18
C VAL A 55 10.63 11.36 -30.31
N GLU A 56 10.22 11.61 -31.56
CA GLU A 56 10.68 10.82 -32.71
C GLU A 56 12.20 10.90 -32.90
N GLN A 57 12.80 12.04 -32.57
CA GLN A 57 14.24 12.23 -32.70
C GLN A 57 15.04 11.42 -31.68
N TYR A 58 14.42 10.92 -30.60
CA TYR A 58 15.12 10.08 -29.61
C TYR A 58 15.67 8.79 -30.22
N THR A 59 15.04 8.28 -31.29
CA THR A 59 15.54 7.12 -32.06
C THR A 59 16.92 7.35 -32.68
N LYS A 60 17.30 8.62 -32.91
CA LYS A 60 18.64 9.01 -33.37
C LYS A 60 19.61 9.19 -32.19
N CYS A 61 19.10 9.65 -31.05
CA CYS A 61 19.90 9.90 -29.84
C CYS A 61 20.29 8.62 -29.09
N ILE A 62 19.51 7.55 -29.23
CA ILE A 62 19.68 6.30 -28.51
C ILE A 62 19.88 5.16 -29.51
N ASN A 63 21.07 4.58 -29.50
CA ASN A 63 21.43 3.50 -30.41
C ASN A 63 20.65 2.22 -30.10
N ASN A 64 20.16 1.55 -31.14
CA ASN A 64 19.54 0.22 -31.09
C ASN A 64 18.28 0.11 -30.21
N ILE A 65 17.58 1.21 -29.95
CA ILE A 65 16.31 1.19 -29.21
C ILE A 65 15.15 1.60 -30.15
N PRO A 66 14.19 0.69 -30.42
CA PRO A 66 13.02 1.02 -31.22
C PRO A 66 12.05 1.95 -30.46
N LEU A 67 11.35 2.81 -31.21
CA LEU A 67 10.25 3.63 -30.72
C LEU A 67 8.92 3.10 -31.26
N PHE A 68 8.02 2.79 -30.34
CA PHE A 68 6.64 2.44 -30.61
C PHE A 68 5.74 3.63 -30.32
N ARG A 69 4.85 3.96 -31.26
CA ARG A 69 3.91 5.07 -31.09
C ARG A 69 2.48 4.60 -31.31
N GLN A 70 1.57 5.18 -30.54
CA GLN A 70 0.13 4.98 -30.66
C GLN A 70 -0.56 6.35 -30.59
N PRO A 71 -1.41 6.70 -31.57
CA PRO A 71 -2.20 7.93 -31.50
C PRO A 71 -3.25 7.84 -30.40
N ILE A 72 -3.50 8.98 -29.73
CA ILE A 72 -4.60 9.23 -28.80
C ILE A 72 -5.75 9.88 -29.57
N GLU A 73 -6.95 9.32 -29.47
CA GLU A 73 -8.16 9.90 -30.05
C GLU A 73 -8.66 11.10 -29.24
N LYS A 74 -9.37 12.03 -29.89
CA LYS A 74 -9.93 13.19 -29.21
C LYS A 74 -11.04 12.76 -28.24
N ASN A 75 -11.03 13.31 -27.03
CA ASN A 75 -12.01 13.02 -25.96
C ASN A 75 -11.99 11.55 -25.48
N SER A 76 -10.83 10.87 -25.54
CA SER A 76 -10.67 9.50 -25.05
C SER A 76 -10.44 9.41 -23.54
N SER A 77 -10.29 10.51 -22.79
CA SER A 77 -10.26 10.46 -21.32
C SER A 77 -11.68 10.31 -20.75
N LYS A 78 -12.23 9.09 -20.78
CA LYS A 78 -13.64 8.81 -20.41
C LYS A 78 -13.80 8.40 -18.96
N ASN A 79 -12.92 7.55 -18.44
CA ASN A 79 -12.95 7.12 -17.05
C ASN A 79 -11.99 7.97 -16.23
N VAL A 80 -12.52 8.77 -15.32
CA VAL A 80 -11.74 9.64 -14.43
C VAL A 80 -11.70 9.16 -12.97
N ASP A 81 -12.19 7.95 -12.70
CA ASP A 81 -12.21 7.40 -11.35
C ASP A 81 -10.79 7.10 -10.86
N LEU A 82 -10.60 7.10 -9.53
CA LEU A 82 -9.29 6.83 -8.91
C LEU A 82 -8.78 5.43 -9.25
N ASN A 83 -9.69 4.46 -9.26
CA ASN A 83 -9.41 3.06 -9.55
C ASN A 83 -9.94 2.71 -10.94
N TYR A 84 -9.04 2.44 -11.88
CA TYR A 84 -9.42 2.21 -13.27
C TYR A 84 -10.09 0.85 -13.48
N ILE A 85 -11.15 0.86 -14.29
CA ILE A 85 -11.76 -0.32 -14.89
C ILE A 85 -11.72 -0.16 -16.41
N GLU A 86 -11.54 -1.27 -17.12
CA GLU A 86 -11.55 -1.30 -18.59
C GLU A 86 -12.77 -0.57 -19.14
N THR A 87 -12.52 0.53 -19.85
CA THR A 87 -13.54 1.45 -20.37
C THR A 87 -13.38 1.59 -21.88
N GLU A 88 -14.48 1.46 -22.61
CA GLU A 88 -14.44 1.45 -24.09
C GLU A 88 -14.11 2.83 -24.67
N ASP A 89 -13.24 2.85 -25.68
CA ASP A 89 -12.60 4.03 -26.31
C ASP A 89 -12.02 5.02 -25.30
N ASP A 90 -11.41 4.46 -24.25
CA ASP A 90 -10.67 5.21 -23.26
C ASP A 90 -9.16 5.23 -23.58
N GLU A 91 -8.48 6.31 -23.24
CA GLU A 91 -7.03 6.52 -23.48
C GLU A 91 -6.16 5.41 -22.88
N ILE A 92 -6.64 4.73 -21.84
CA ILE A 92 -5.93 3.63 -21.20
C ILE A 92 -6.01 2.33 -22.02
N GLU A 93 -7.05 2.16 -22.84
CA GLU A 93 -7.12 1.06 -23.81
C GLU A 93 -6.22 1.29 -25.04
N GLU A 94 -5.95 2.56 -25.37
CA GLU A 94 -4.92 2.93 -26.35
C GLU A 94 -3.53 2.59 -25.81
N LEU A 95 -3.27 2.88 -24.52
CA LEU A 95 -2.05 2.46 -23.83
C LEU A 95 -1.90 0.92 -23.80
N TYR A 96 -2.99 0.20 -23.52
CA TYR A 96 -3.01 -1.26 -23.60
C TYR A 96 -2.62 -1.76 -24.99
N THR A 97 -3.20 -1.16 -26.04
CA THR A 97 -2.90 -1.51 -27.44
C THR A 97 -1.42 -1.27 -27.78
N LEU A 98 -0.87 -0.13 -27.35
CA LEU A 98 0.54 0.19 -27.54
C LEU A 98 1.44 -0.84 -26.87
N LEU A 99 1.24 -1.10 -25.59
CA LEU A 99 2.09 -2.02 -24.82
C LEU A 99 1.92 -3.47 -25.26
N LEU A 100 0.72 -3.87 -25.69
CA LEU A 100 0.49 -5.18 -26.31
C LEU A 100 1.35 -5.36 -27.57
N LYS A 101 1.40 -4.33 -28.43
CA LYS A 101 2.26 -4.34 -29.63
C LYS A 101 3.74 -4.46 -29.26
N VAL A 102 4.22 -3.71 -28.27
CA VAL A 102 5.62 -3.83 -27.80
C VAL A 102 5.91 -5.24 -27.30
N LYS A 103 5.01 -5.82 -26.49
CA LYS A 103 5.18 -7.18 -25.94
C LYS A 103 5.13 -8.27 -27.02
N GLN A 104 4.40 -8.06 -28.11
CA GLN A 104 4.38 -8.97 -29.26
C GLN A 104 5.71 -8.94 -30.02
N ASP A 105 6.29 -7.75 -30.22
CA ASP A 105 7.56 -7.58 -30.93
C ASP A 105 8.79 -7.90 -30.05
N ILE A 106 8.65 -7.78 -28.72
CA ILE A 106 9.66 -8.08 -27.69
C ILE A 106 9.06 -9.06 -26.66
N PRO A 107 9.04 -10.37 -26.94
CA PRO A 107 8.34 -11.36 -26.11
C PRO A 107 8.87 -11.52 -24.69
N ASP A 108 10.14 -11.18 -24.46
CA ASP A 108 10.80 -11.22 -23.15
C ASP A 108 10.72 -9.86 -22.42
N LEU A 109 9.81 -8.97 -22.84
CA LEU A 109 9.48 -7.75 -22.11
C LEU A 109 8.81 -8.08 -20.77
N GLU A 110 9.38 -7.56 -19.68
CA GLU A 110 8.95 -7.84 -18.31
C GLU A 110 8.36 -6.62 -17.61
N ALA A 111 8.69 -5.40 -18.03
CA ALA A 111 8.37 -4.19 -17.29
C ALA A 111 8.12 -2.93 -18.14
N VAL A 112 7.47 -1.94 -17.52
CA VAL A 112 7.16 -0.63 -18.11
C VAL A 112 7.64 0.46 -17.16
N SER A 113 8.51 1.36 -17.63
CA SER A 113 8.95 2.55 -16.87
C SER A 113 7.95 3.69 -17.01
N VAL A 114 7.57 4.31 -15.89
CA VAL A 114 6.61 5.42 -15.82
C VAL A 114 7.16 6.57 -14.96
N GLY A 115 7.21 7.77 -15.53
CA GLY A 115 7.66 8.98 -14.83
C GLY A 115 6.55 9.70 -14.06
N ALA A 116 5.79 9.00 -13.21
CA ALA A 116 4.79 9.63 -12.34
C ALA A 116 5.38 9.92 -10.96
N ILE A 117 5.17 11.13 -10.42
CA ILE A 117 5.66 11.52 -9.08
C ILE A 117 4.53 11.44 -8.04
N LEU A 118 3.42 12.17 -8.21
CA LEU A 118 2.37 12.27 -7.16
C LEU A 118 0.97 11.81 -7.59
N SER A 119 0.69 11.74 -8.89
CA SER A 119 -0.62 11.34 -9.43
C SER A 119 -0.97 9.84 -9.28
N SER A 120 -1.86 9.53 -8.32
CA SER A 120 -2.30 8.14 -8.09
C SER A 120 -3.13 7.65 -9.27
N TYR A 121 -3.80 8.59 -9.94
CA TYR A 121 -4.54 8.41 -11.18
C TYR A 121 -3.68 7.79 -12.28
N GLN A 122 -2.48 8.32 -12.51
CA GLN A 122 -1.57 7.82 -13.55
C GLN A 122 -1.02 6.45 -13.17
N ARG A 123 -0.62 6.27 -11.91
CA ARG A 123 -0.07 4.99 -11.41
C ARG A 123 -1.07 3.85 -11.56
N THR A 124 -2.29 3.99 -11.05
CA THR A 124 -3.28 2.89 -11.04
C THR A 124 -3.67 2.45 -12.45
N ARG A 125 -3.70 3.38 -13.42
CA ARG A 125 -3.99 3.10 -14.83
C ARG A 125 -2.87 2.31 -15.50
N VAL A 126 -1.60 2.72 -15.32
CA VAL A 126 -0.49 1.96 -15.88
C VAL A 126 -0.34 0.60 -15.21
N GLU A 127 -0.53 0.51 -13.89
CA GLU A 127 -0.54 -0.77 -13.17
C GLU A 127 -1.66 -1.69 -13.68
N ASN A 128 -2.85 -1.17 -13.99
CA ASN A 128 -3.94 -1.96 -14.57
C ASN A 128 -3.54 -2.59 -15.92
N VAL A 129 -2.97 -1.79 -16.82
CA VAL A 129 -2.51 -2.28 -18.13
C VAL A 129 -1.37 -3.30 -17.96
N CYS A 130 -0.41 -3.01 -17.08
CA CYS A 130 0.69 -3.90 -16.76
C CYS A 130 0.19 -5.25 -16.23
N GLN A 131 -0.77 -5.24 -15.30
CA GLN A 131 -1.38 -6.45 -14.75
C GLN A 131 -2.03 -7.31 -15.85
N ARG A 132 -2.81 -6.70 -16.75
CA ARG A 132 -3.47 -7.40 -17.88
C ARG A 132 -2.46 -8.00 -18.85
N LEU A 133 -1.30 -7.36 -19.02
CA LEU A 133 -0.23 -7.82 -19.91
C LEU A 133 0.83 -8.67 -19.19
N ASN A 134 0.67 -8.96 -17.89
CA ASN A 134 1.70 -9.62 -17.06
C ASN A 134 3.07 -8.91 -17.19
N LEU A 135 3.08 -7.61 -16.93
CA LEU A 135 4.24 -6.73 -16.86
C LEU A 135 4.31 -6.09 -15.47
N THR A 136 5.50 -5.62 -15.09
CA THR A 136 5.71 -4.86 -13.84
C THR A 136 5.84 -3.37 -14.14
N ALA A 137 5.09 -2.52 -13.45
CA ALA A 137 5.30 -1.07 -13.51
C ALA A 137 6.55 -0.66 -12.71
N LEU A 138 7.41 0.18 -13.27
CA LEU A 138 8.61 0.74 -12.63
C LEU A 138 8.43 2.25 -12.47
N SER A 139 8.07 2.66 -11.26
CA SER A 139 7.69 4.03 -10.92
C SER A 139 8.56 4.53 -9.76
N TYR A 140 9.85 4.68 -10.01
CA TYR A 140 10.82 5.03 -8.97
C TYR A 140 10.67 6.45 -8.45
N LEU A 141 10.00 7.35 -9.18
CA LEU A 141 9.76 8.72 -8.72
C LEU A 141 8.51 8.86 -7.84
N TRP A 142 7.71 7.80 -7.76
CA TRP A 142 6.41 7.78 -7.11
C TRP A 142 6.50 8.08 -5.60
N GLN A 143 5.64 8.97 -5.11
CA GLN A 143 5.51 9.41 -3.71
C GLN A 143 6.81 9.98 -3.11
N ARG A 144 7.76 10.42 -3.94
CA ARG A 144 8.96 11.12 -3.47
C ARG A 144 8.65 12.57 -3.15
N SER A 145 9.37 13.13 -2.17
CA SER A 145 9.32 14.57 -1.88
C SER A 145 9.72 15.37 -3.12
N GLN A 146 8.84 16.27 -3.56
CA GLN A 146 9.06 17.07 -4.77
C GLN A 146 10.29 17.99 -4.66
N GLU A 147 10.53 18.57 -3.49
CA GLU A 147 11.70 19.43 -3.28
C GLU A 147 12.99 18.64 -3.42
N VAL A 148 13.09 17.50 -2.74
CA VAL A 148 14.27 16.62 -2.81
C VAL A 148 14.47 16.14 -4.25
N LEU A 149 13.40 15.65 -4.88
CA LEU A 149 13.47 15.11 -6.23
C LEU A 149 13.91 16.17 -7.27
N MET A 150 13.36 17.38 -7.21
CA MET A 150 13.76 18.45 -8.13
C MET A 150 15.22 18.86 -7.92
N ASN A 151 15.70 18.92 -6.67
CA ASN A 151 17.11 19.18 -6.37
C ASN A 151 18.03 18.10 -6.96
N GLU A 152 17.66 16.82 -6.84
CA GLU A 152 18.41 15.71 -7.45
C GLU A 152 18.40 15.78 -8.99
N MET A 153 17.26 16.09 -9.60
CA MET A 153 17.19 16.31 -11.06
C MET A 153 18.10 17.47 -11.48
N CYS A 154 18.12 18.57 -10.73
CA CYS A 154 19.00 19.72 -10.99
C CYS A 154 20.48 19.36 -10.83
N LEU A 155 20.83 18.56 -9.83
CA LEU A 155 22.19 18.05 -9.63
C LEU A 155 22.66 17.20 -10.81
N MET A 156 21.76 16.38 -11.36
CA MET A 156 22.02 15.54 -12.54
C MET A 156 21.87 16.30 -13.87
N SER A 157 21.48 17.58 -13.82
CA SER A 157 21.30 18.42 -15.00
C SER A 157 22.58 19.16 -15.39
N LYS A 158 22.68 19.52 -16.67
CA LYS A 158 23.72 20.42 -17.15
C LYS A 158 23.62 21.77 -16.43
N GLN A 159 24.76 22.24 -15.93
CA GLN A 159 24.91 23.60 -15.41
C GLN A 159 25.13 24.60 -16.56
N ASP A 160 25.02 25.89 -16.27
CA ASP A 160 25.09 26.96 -17.30
C ASP A 160 26.39 26.92 -18.12
N ASP A 161 27.52 26.60 -17.48
CA ASP A 161 28.81 26.48 -18.15
C ASP A 161 28.97 25.17 -18.94
N GLU A 162 28.04 24.22 -18.77
CA GLU A 162 28.03 22.91 -19.44
C GLU A 162 27.10 22.84 -20.65
N LEU A 163 26.18 23.80 -20.84
CA LEU A 163 25.16 23.75 -21.88
C LEU A 163 25.71 23.57 -23.29
N ASN A 164 26.86 24.19 -23.57
CA ASN A 164 27.52 24.13 -24.88
C ASN A 164 28.64 23.06 -24.94
N LYS A 165 28.82 22.25 -23.90
CA LYS A 165 29.86 21.21 -23.86
C LYS A 165 29.36 19.93 -24.55
N ILE A 166 29.89 19.65 -25.74
CA ILE A 166 29.54 18.47 -26.55
C ILE A 166 29.73 17.15 -25.78
N GLN A 167 30.78 17.05 -24.97
CA GLN A 167 31.14 15.82 -24.23
C GLN A 167 30.40 15.67 -22.88
N CYS A 168 29.40 16.52 -22.59
CA CYS A 168 28.60 16.44 -21.38
C CYS A 168 27.23 15.84 -21.70
N ALA A 169 27.03 14.55 -21.42
CA ALA A 169 25.74 13.88 -21.52
C ALA A 169 25.06 13.82 -20.13
N LYS A 170 24.65 15.00 -19.65
CA LYS A 170 23.83 15.15 -18.43
C LYS A 170 22.40 15.49 -18.85
N LEU A 171 21.46 15.43 -17.89
CA LEU A 171 20.07 15.80 -18.15
C LEU A 171 19.99 17.26 -18.63
N ASP A 172 19.40 17.49 -19.79
CA ASP A 172 19.11 18.82 -20.31
C ASP A 172 17.62 18.91 -20.61
N ALA A 173 16.84 19.24 -19.57
CA ALA A 173 15.40 19.43 -19.68
C ALA A 173 15.07 20.93 -19.75
N ARG A 174 14.28 21.31 -20.76
CA ARG A 174 13.87 22.69 -21.06
C ARG A 174 12.40 22.88 -20.79
N ILE A 175 12.02 23.98 -20.16
CA ILE A 175 10.62 24.33 -19.94
C ILE A 175 9.95 24.69 -21.26
N ILE A 176 8.86 24.02 -21.61
CA ILE A 176 8.12 24.21 -22.87
C ILE A 176 6.67 24.68 -22.68
N LYS A 177 6.12 24.52 -21.47
CA LYS A 177 4.81 25.05 -21.08
C LYS A 177 4.90 25.56 -19.66
N VAL A 178 4.20 26.63 -19.35
CA VAL A 178 3.93 27.08 -17.98
C VAL A 178 2.46 27.48 -17.86
N ALA A 179 1.85 27.12 -16.73
CA ALA A 179 0.42 27.32 -16.45
C ALA A 179 0.19 27.49 -14.94
N ALA A 180 1.01 28.31 -14.28
CA ALA A 180 0.88 28.59 -12.85
C ALA A 180 1.12 30.06 -12.53
N ILE A 181 0.55 30.52 -11.42
CA ILE A 181 0.71 31.89 -10.94
C ILE A 181 2.19 32.25 -10.77
N GLY A 182 2.58 33.41 -11.32
CA GLY A 182 3.96 33.88 -11.26
C GLY A 182 4.92 33.27 -12.29
N LEU A 183 4.45 32.32 -13.12
CA LEU A 183 5.15 31.89 -14.32
C LEU A 183 4.64 32.65 -15.55
N ASP A 184 5.55 32.88 -16.50
CA ASP A 184 5.29 33.62 -17.74
C ASP A 184 6.19 33.15 -18.89
N ALA A 185 6.00 33.72 -20.07
CA ALA A 185 6.76 33.39 -21.28
C ALA A 185 8.29 33.54 -21.13
N SER A 186 8.79 34.31 -20.15
CA SER A 186 10.24 34.45 -19.91
C SER A 186 10.87 33.18 -19.32
N HIS A 187 10.05 32.27 -18.78
CA HIS A 187 10.48 31.00 -18.21
C HIS A 187 10.65 29.90 -19.26
N LEU A 188 10.03 30.05 -20.44
CA LEU A 188 10.16 29.10 -21.55
C LEU A 188 11.61 29.03 -22.06
N GLY A 189 12.11 27.81 -22.21
CA GLY A 189 13.49 27.50 -22.61
C GLY A 189 14.50 27.43 -21.44
N LYS A 190 14.11 27.80 -20.22
CA LYS A 190 14.99 27.66 -19.04
C LYS A 190 15.24 26.19 -18.71
N THR A 191 16.38 25.91 -18.10
CA THR A 191 16.74 24.58 -17.57
C THR A 191 16.12 24.35 -16.18
N LEU A 192 16.16 23.10 -15.69
CA LEU A 192 15.73 22.80 -14.31
C LEU A 192 16.52 23.59 -13.25
N PRO A 193 17.87 23.68 -13.29
CA PRO A 193 18.61 24.52 -12.35
C PRO A 193 18.21 26.00 -12.40
N GLN A 194 17.90 26.53 -13.59
CA GLN A 194 17.50 27.93 -13.77
C GLN A 194 16.10 28.22 -13.25
N ILE A 195 15.16 27.25 -13.34
CA ILE A 195 13.78 27.44 -12.89
C ILE A 195 13.59 27.15 -11.40
N LEU A 196 14.42 26.28 -10.80
CA LEU A 196 14.28 25.84 -9.41
C LEU A 196 14.11 27.00 -8.41
N PRO A 197 14.92 28.08 -8.42
CA PRO A 197 14.73 29.18 -7.47
C PRO A 197 13.37 29.88 -7.58
N VAL A 198 12.81 29.93 -8.80
CA VAL A 198 11.47 30.47 -9.05
C VAL A 198 10.43 29.53 -8.47
N MET A 199 10.52 28.23 -8.76
CA MET A 199 9.59 27.22 -8.25
C MET A 199 9.59 27.14 -6.72
N THR A 200 10.76 27.15 -6.08
CA THR A 200 10.87 27.16 -4.61
C THR A 200 10.22 28.41 -4.01
N LYS A 201 10.37 29.58 -4.66
CA LYS A 201 9.70 30.80 -4.21
C LYS A 201 8.18 30.71 -4.36
N LEU A 202 7.70 30.23 -5.50
CA LEU A 202 6.26 30.10 -5.78
C LEU A 202 5.61 29.06 -4.86
N ASN A 203 6.29 27.95 -4.59
CA ASN A 203 5.84 26.95 -3.62
C ASN A 203 5.60 27.58 -2.23
N ARG A 204 6.54 28.38 -1.73
CA ARG A 204 6.39 29.06 -0.43
C ARG A 204 5.29 30.11 -0.40
N MET A 205 4.93 30.69 -1.55
CA MET A 205 3.95 31.77 -1.64
C MET A 205 2.54 31.28 -1.95
N TYR A 206 2.43 30.21 -2.73
CA TYR A 206 1.18 29.77 -3.38
C TYR A 206 1.02 28.25 -3.43
N ASP A 207 1.87 27.49 -2.73
CA ASP A 207 1.89 26.02 -2.71
C ASP A 207 2.04 25.36 -4.09
N VAL A 208 2.57 26.11 -5.06
CA VAL A 208 2.94 25.62 -6.40
C VAL A 208 3.86 24.40 -6.29
N HIS A 209 3.54 23.34 -7.02
CA HIS A 209 4.29 22.10 -7.07
C HIS A 209 5.68 22.29 -7.71
N ILE A 210 6.73 22.10 -6.92
CA ILE A 210 8.13 22.37 -7.35
C ILE A 210 8.53 21.52 -8.58
N CYS A 211 8.02 20.30 -8.67
CA CYS A 211 8.25 19.42 -9.83
C CYS A 211 7.28 19.69 -10.99
N GLY A 212 6.37 20.67 -10.90
CA GLY A 212 5.38 20.94 -11.94
C GLY A 212 4.22 19.95 -12.00
N GLU A 213 4.01 19.18 -10.93
CA GLU A 213 2.85 18.27 -10.81
C GLU A 213 1.54 19.05 -11.01
N GLY A 214 0.54 18.44 -11.64
CA GLY A 214 -0.72 19.12 -11.95
C GLY A 214 -0.68 20.03 -13.19
N GLY A 215 0.41 20.00 -13.97
CA GLY A 215 0.54 20.71 -15.24
C GLY A 215 1.01 22.15 -15.11
N GLU A 216 1.54 22.55 -13.95
CA GLU A 216 2.06 23.90 -13.70
C GLU A 216 3.19 24.29 -14.65
N PHE A 217 4.01 23.31 -15.04
CA PHE A 217 4.90 23.43 -16.18
C PHE A 217 5.13 22.08 -16.83
N GLU A 218 5.43 22.10 -18.13
CA GLU A 218 5.88 20.94 -18.89
C GLU A 218 7.32 21.16 -19.37
N SER A 219 8.04 20.06 -19.57
CA SER A 219 9.43 20.11 -20.04
C SER A 219 9.66 19.20 -21.24
N MET A 220 10.78 19.43 -21.92
CA MET A 220 11.32 18.56 -22.96
C MET A 220 12.80 18.31 -22.74
N VAL A 221 13.20 17.05 -22.79
CA VAL A 221 14.59 16.63 -22.63
C VAL A 221 15.27 16.59 -24.00
N ILE A 222 16.38 17.31 -24.13
CA ILE A 222 17.16 17.39 -25.37
C ILE A 222 18.50 16.64 -25.25
N ASP A 223 18.92 16.31 -24.03
CA ASP A 223 20.06 15.46 -23.75
C ASP A 223 19.89 14.71 -22.42
N ALA A 224 20.45 13.51 -22.31
CA ALA A 224 20.41 12.69 -21.11
C ALA A 224 21.59 11.70 -21.06
N PRO A 225 21.95 11.17 -19.88
CA PRO A 225 23.05 10.21 -19.75
C PRO A 225 22.93 8.94 -20.60
N PHE A 226 21.70 8.50 -20.89
CA PHE A 226 21.44 7.32 -21.70
C PHE A 226 21.36 7.60 -23.22
N PHE A 227 21.53 8.85 -23.64
CA PHE A 227 21.61 9.22 -25.06
C PHE A 227 23.03 8.95 -25.60
N ASN A 228 23.26 7.68 -25.96
CA ASN A 228 24.56 7.14 -26.35
C ASN A 228 24.90 7.29 -27.85
N GLY A 229 23.96 7.70 -28.70
CA GLY A 229 24.16 7.95 -30.14
C GLY A 229 24.30 9.42 -30.50
N GLY A 230 23.85 10.34 -29.65
CA GLY A 230 23.86 11.77 -29.93
C GLY A 230 23.05 12.56 -28.93
N TYR A 231 22.78 13.83 -29.24
CA TYR A 231 21.87 14.68 -28.48
C TYR A 231 21.17 15.65 -29.43
N LEU A 232 20.18 16.37 -28.91
CA LEU A 232 19.45 17.40 -29.65
C LEU A 232 20.01 18.76 -29.23
N GLU A 233 20.67 19.45 -30.16
CA GLU A 233 21.14 20.82 -29.97
C GLU A 233 19.97 21.78 -30.11
N LEU A 234 19.78 22.65 -29.13
CA LEU A 234 18.75 23.69 -29.16
C LEU A 234 19.20 24.83 -30.08
N GLU A 235 18.48 25.05 -31.18
CA GLU A 235 18.71 26.17 -32.09
C GLU A 235 17.91 27.41 -31.68
N ASP A 236 16.63 27.23 -31.32
CA ASP A 236 15.73 28.34 -30.97
C ASP A 236 14.55 27.88 -30.10
N VAL A 237 13.93 28.83 -29.39
CA VAL A 237 12.73 28.64 -28.57
C VAL A 237 11.61 29.49 -29.14
N LEU A 238 10.75 28.87 -29.95
CA LEU A 238 9.67 29.53 -30.67
C LEU A 238 8.44 29.61 -29.76
N ARG A 239 8.21 30.77 -29.13
CA ARG A 239 7.07 31.01 -28.23
C ARG A 239 5.78 31.19 -29.02
N ASP A 240 4.72 30.51 -28.61
CA ASP A 240 3.41 30.68 -29.25
C ASP A 240 2.83 32.06 -28.94
N THR A 241 2.58 32.84 -30.00
CA THR A 241 1.99 34.18 -29.88
C THR A 241 0.46 34.16 -29.81
N GLU A 242 -0.19 33.05 -30.18
CA GLU A 242 -1.67 32.95 -30.26
C GLU A 242 -2.33 32.59 -28.93
N CYS A 243 -1.71 31.76 -28.09
CA CYS A 243 -2.20 31.40 -26.75
C CYS A 243 -2.21 32.59 -25.76
N ASN A 244 -1.46 33.66 -26.06
CA ASN A 244 -1.40 34.88 -25.25
C ASN A 244 -2.69 35.72 -25.27
N ASN A 245 -3.63 35.47 -26.19
CA ASN A 245 -4.75 36.38 -26.43
C ASN A 245 -5.98 36.15 -25.53
N ASN A 246 -6.04 35.08 -24.75
CA ASN A 246 -7.21 34.78 -23.92
C ASN A 246 -7.10 35.22 -22.45
N GLY A 247 -5.91 35.63 -21.99
CA GLY A 247 -5.72 36.10 -20.61
C GLY A 247 -5.69 34.99 -19.54
N ASP A 248 -5.64 33.72 -19.94
CA ASP A 248 -5.72 32.55 -19.05
C ASP A 248 -4.41 32.20 -18.33
N GLY A 249 -3.33 32.94 -18.57
CA GLY A 249 -2.04 32.76 -17.86
C GLY A 249 -1.24 31.51 -18.27
N VAL A 250 -1.56 30.89 -19.42
CA VAL A 250 -0.85 29.73 -19.98
C VAL A 250 0.06 30.17 -21.13
N PHE A 251 1.32 29.73 -21.09
CA PHE A 251 2.32 30.04 -22.13
C PHE A 251 3.02 28.76 -22.60
N SER A 252 3.22 28.61 -23.91
CA SER A 252 3.90 27.47 -24.54
C SER A 252 4.99 27.90 -25.52
N ALA A 253 5.96 27.01 -25.76
CA ALA A 253 6.96 27.16 -26.80
C ALA A 253 7.30 25.84 -27.49
N ASN A 254 7.57 25.95 -28.79
CA ASN A 254 8.14 24.88 -29.60
C ASN A 254 9.66 25.02 -29.64
N LEU A 255 10.38 23.95 -29.32
CA LEU A 255 11.85 23.94 -29.40
C LEU A 255 12.26 23.58 -30.82
N LYS A 256 13.05 24.46 -31.46
CA LYS A 256 13.72 24.15 -32.70
C LYS A 256 15.03 23.45 -32.37
N VAL A 257 15.14 22.17 -32.72
CA VAL A 257 16.29 21.33 -32.35
C VAL A 257 16.92 20.66 -33.56
N ASN A 258 18.21 20.36 -33.45
CA ASN A 258 18.96 19.63 -34.47
C ASN A 258 19.75 18.47 -33.86
N PHE A 259 19.70 17.31 -34.50
CA PHE A 259 20.44 16.14 -34.03
C PHE A 259 21.95 16.34 -34.22
N LYS A 260 22.72 16.06 -33.17
CA LYS A 260 24.18 15.99 -33.18
C LYS A 260 24.63 14.62 -32.73
N GLU A 261 25.35 13.94 -33.61
CA GLU A 261 25.98 12.66 -33.28
C GLU A 261 27.05 12.86 -32.20
N ARG A 262 27.11 11.93 -31.26
CA ARG A 262 28.09 11.94 -30.16
C ARG A 262 28.42 10.52 -29.78
N THR A 263 29.72 10.25 -29.65
CA THR A 263 30.21 9.00 -29.04
C THR A 263 30.63 9.27 -27.60
N LEU A 264 30.14 8.46 -26.68
CA LEU A 264 30.51 8.51 -25.25
C LEU A 264 31.44 7.35 -24.89
N PRO A 265 32.31 7.51 -23.88
CA PRO A 265 33.07 6.40 -23.33
C PRO A 265 32.15 5.28 -22.80
N ASN A 266 32.54 4.01 -22.97
CA ASN A 266 31.72 2.86 -22.55
C ASN A 266 31.31 2.89 -21.07
N GLN A 267 32.14 3.47 -20.20
CA GLN A 267 31.87 3.56 -18.76
C GLN A 267 31.10 4.82 -18.35
N TYR A 268 30.83 5.74 -19.28
CA TYR A 268 30.25 7.05 -18.95
C TYR A 268 28.89 6.91 -18.26
N LEU A 269 27.98 6.12 -18.84
CA LEU A 269 26.66 5.90 -18.24
C LEU A 269 26.78 5.30 -16.84
N GLN A 270 27.62 4.28 -16.67
CA GLN A 270 27.84 3.64 -15.37
C GLN A 270 28.34 4.64 -14.32
N GLN A 271 29.28 5.51 -14.69
CA GLN A 271 29.78 6.58 -13.82
C GLN A 271 28.67 7.58 -13.45
N GLN A 272 27.79 7.95 -14.38
CA GLN A 272 26.64 8.81 -14.06
C GLN A 272 25.66 8.12 -13.12
N LEU A 273 25.39 6.83 -13.32
CA LEU A 273 24.51 6.05 -12.44
C LEU A 273 25.10 5.90 -11.04
N GLU A 274 26.42 5.77 -10.88
CA GLU A 274 27.08 5.73 -9.57
C GLU A 274 26.84 6.99 -8.75
N HIS A 275 26.80 8.16 -9.40
CA HIS A 275 26.54 9.46 -8.77
C HIS A 275 25.05 9.81 -8.63
N LEU A 276 24.14 9.02 -9.23
CA LEU A 276 22.71 9.26 -9.13
C LEU A 276 22.26 9.11 -7.67
N PRO A 277 21.69 10.18 -7.05
CA PRO A 277 21.14 10.08 -5.72
C PRO A 277 19.94 9.12 -5.68
N THR A 278 19.83 8.35 -4.60
CA THR A 278 18.69 7.48 -4.34
C THR A 278 18.20 7.70 -2.92
N PRO A 279 16.89 7.64 -2.65
CA PRO A 279 16.36 7.66 -1.29
C PRO A 279 17.04 6.61 -0.42
N SER A 280 17.37 6.98 0.81
CA SER A 280 17.77 6.00 1.83
C SER A 280 16.57 5.12 2.21
N MET A 281 16.85 3.87 2.57
CA MET A 281 15.82 2.91 3.01
C MET A 281 15.08 3.42 4.26
N PHE A 282 15.84 4.01 5.17
CA PHE A 282 15.38 4.72 6.35
C PHE A 282 15.73 6.20 6.17
N ASP A 283 14.76 7.09 6.31
CA ASP A 283 15.05 8.52 6.43
C ASP A 283 15.67 8.81 7.81
N ASN A 284 16.00 10.08 8.08
CA ASN A 284 16.68 10.45 9.33
C ASN A 284 15.91 9.97 10.57
N LYS A 285 14.58 10.15 10.60
CA LYS A 285 13.78 9.77 11.77
C LYS A 285 13.80 8.26 12.00
N TRP A 286 13.64 7.49 10.91
CA TRP A 286 13.64 6.03 11.00
C TRP A 286 15.03 5.45 11.27
N ASN A 287 16.10 6.12 10.82
CA ASN A 287 17.47 5.74 11.19
C ASN A 287 17.71 5.98 12.68
N ASP A 288 17.27 7.14 13.21
CA ASP A 288 17.42 7.45 14.63
C ASP A 288 16.72 6.40 15.49
N LEU A 289 15.46 6.06 15.14
CA LEU A 289 14.72 4.98 15.81
C LEU A 289 15.45 3.62 15.69
N LEU A 290 15.98 3.26 14.51
CA LEU A 290 16.71 2.01 14.33
C LEU A 290 17.97 1.94 15.20
N GLU A 291 18.75 3.01 15.27
CA GLU A 291 19.93 3.09 16.12
C GLU A 291 19.55 3.01 17.60
N GLU A 292 18.45 3.65 18.02
CA GLU A 292 17.96 3.53 19.39
C GLU A 292 17.48 2.11 19.73
N VAL A 293 16.79 1.43 18.83
CA VAL A 293 16.39 0.02 19.00
C VAL A 293 17.64 -0.86 19.17
N ARG A 294 18.69 -0.63 18.38
CA ARG A 294 19.98 -1.36 18.47
C ARG A 294 20.72 -1.14 19.79
N LEU A 295 20.50 -0.01 20.44
CA LEU A 295 21.09 0.33 21.74
C LEU A 295 20.28 -0.20 22.93
N CYS A 296 19.02 -0.57 22.73
CA CYS A 296 18.17 -1.07 23.80
C CYS A 296 18.60 -2.47 24.26
N ASP A 297 18.58 -2.69 25.58
CA ASP A 297 18.81 -4.02 26.15
C ASP A 297 17.71 -5.00 25.69
N GLN A 298 18.11 -6.07 25.03
CA GLN A 298 17.19 -7.12 24.61
C GLN A 298 16.91 -8.06 25.79
N LYS A 299 15.66 -8.05 26.29
CA LYS A 299 15.20 -9.09 27.21
C LYS A 299 15.24 -10.44 26.48
N LYS A 300 16.23 -11.27 26.81
CA LYS A 300 16.28 -12.66 26.32
C LYS A 300 15.16 -13.47 26.98
N ILE A 301 14.13 -13.76 26.21
CA ILE A 301 13.08 -14.70 26.60
C ILE A 301 13.60 -16.11 26.30
N PRO A 302 13.60 -17.05 27.26
CA PRO A 302 14.06 -18.40 27.02
C PRO A 302 13.30 -19.04 25.85
N ASP A 303 14.01 -19.44 24.79
CA ASP A 303 13.38 -20.12 23.67
C ASP A 303 12.96 -21.53 24.12
N GLU A 304 11.66 -21.77 24.22
CA GLU A 304 11.17 -23.14 24.35
C GLU A 304 11.43 -23.89 23.05
N SER A 305 12.33 -24.86 23.12
CA SER A 305 12.84 -25.63 22.00
C SER A 305 11.74 -26.30 21.17
N LEU A 306 11.82 -26.06 19.86
CA LEU A 306 11.14 -26.74 18.74
C LEU A 306 9.61 -26.61 18.70
N PHE A 307 9.09 -26.26 17.53
CA PHE A 307 7.68 -26.42 17.18
C PHE A 307 7.30 -27.90 17.28
N LYS A 308 6.91 -28.36 18.47
CA LYS A 308 6.41 -29.72 18.65
C LYS A 308 5.13 -29.86 17.86
N GLU A 309 5.11 -30.85 16.96
CA GLU A 309 3.90 -31.24 16.24
C GLU A 309 2.79 -31.57 17.25
N LYS A 310 1.58 -31.18 16.89
CA LYS A 310 0.38 -31.22 17.71
C LYS A 310 0.10 -32.60 18.29
N GLU A 311 -0.25 -32.67 19.58
CA GLU A 311 -0.80 -33.88 20.21
C GLU A 311 -2.35 -33.89 20.24
N THR A 312 -3.01 -32.73 20.05
CA THR A 312 -4.46 -32.56 20.27
C THR A 312 -5.26 -32.11 19.04
N ASP A 313 -6.35 -32.82 18.69
CA ASP A 313 -7.23 -32.47 17.56
C ASP A 313 -8.26 -31.39 17.94
N ILE A 314 -7.79 -30.16 18.13
CA ILE A 314 -8.66 -28.99 18.30
C ILE A 314 -8.99 -28.37 16.94
N THR A 315 -10.27 -28.37 16.59
CA THR A 315 -10.86 -27.65 15.45
C THR A 315 -11.98 -26.74 15.96
N PHE A 316 -12.20 -25.61 15.30
CA PHE A 316 -13.30 -24.71 15.63
C PHE A 316 -14.34 -24.73 14.53
N PRO A 317 -15.63 -24.68 14.89
CA PRO A 317 -16.67 -24.64 13.90
C PRO A 317 -16.56 -23.38 13.04
N PHE A 318 -16.87 -23.56 11.76
CA PHE A 318 -17.23 -22.46 10.88
C PHE A 318 -18.31 -21.59 11.54
N SER A 319 -18.10 -20.27 11.54
CA SER A 319 -18.86 -19.32 12.34
C SER A 319 -19.26 -18.11 11.49
N ILE A 320 -20.46 -17.58 11.73
CA ILE A 320 -20.95 -16.36 11.09
C ILE A 320 -21.53 -15.44 12.16
N LEU A 321 -21.05 -14.21 12.22
CA LEU A 321 -21.56 -13.16 13.10
C LEU A 321 -21.91 -11.92 12.27
N GLU A 322 -23.12 -11.42 12.44
CA GLU A 322 -23.56 -10.15 11.87
C GLU A 322 -23.59 -9.07 12.95
N SER A 323 -22.87 -7.97 12.73
CA SER A 323 -22.76 -6.84 13.65
C SER A 323 -22.93 -5.53 12.87
N GLY A 324 -24.15 -4.98 12.86
CA GLY A 324 -24.45 -3.80 12.04
C GLY A 324 -24.40 -4.12 10.55
N SER A 325 -23.64 -3.36 9.76
CA SER A 325 -23.37 -3.67 8.35
C SER A 325 -22.26 -4.70 8.17
N ILE A 326 -21.50 -5.03 9.21
CA ILE A 326 -20.34 -5.92 9.10
C ILE A 326 -20.76 -7.37 9.31
N LEU A 327 -20.34 -8.24 8.40
CA LEU A 327 -20.49 -9.68 8.46
C LEU A 327 -19.11 -10.32 8.63
N TYR A 328 -18.93 -11.01 9.75
CA TYR A 328 -17.74 -11.79 10.05
C TYR A 328 -18.00 -13.24 9.68
N ILE A 329 -17.21 -13.79 8.76
CA ILE A 329 -17.25 -15.20 8.37
C ILE A 329 -15.93 -15.82 8.83
N SER A 330 -16.00 -16.67 9.85
CA SER A 330 -14.83 -17.13 10.61
C SER A 330 -14.57 -18.62 10.43
N ASN A 331 -13.30 -18.99 10.52
CA ASN A 331 -12.83 -20.38 10.68
C ASN A 331 -13.29 -21.31 9.55
N ILE A 332 -13.29 -20.82 8.30
CA ILE A 332 -13.58 -21.65 7.14
C ILE A 332 -12.41 -22.61 6.94
N HIS A 333 -12.66 -23.90 7.07
CA HIS A 333 -11.72 -24.96 6.78
C HIS A 333 -12.44 -26.16 6.16
N THR A 334 -11.68 -27.10 5.60
CA THR A 334 -12.25 -28.35 5.07
C THR A 334 -12.43 -29.36 6.19
N SER A 335 -13.49 -30.19 6.09
CA SER A 335 -13.62 -31.37 6.96
C SER A 335 -12.67 -32.48 6.49
N GLU A 336 -12.21 -33.34 7.40
CA GLU A 336 -11.24 -34.41 7.11
C GLU A 336 -11.62 -35.35 5.95
N ILE A 337 -12.90 -35.35 5.55
CA ILE A 337 -13.46 -36.22 4.51
C ILE A 337 -13.27 -35.65 3.08
N ILE A 338 -13.05 -34.32 2.91
CA ILE A 338 -13.25 -33.62 1.61
C ILE A 338 -11.95 -33.08 0.97
N GLY A 339 -10.76 -33.39 1.48
CA GLY A 339 -9.53 -33.03 0.77
C GLY A 339 -8.24 -33.49 1.46
N THR A 340 -7.35 -34.12 0.70
CA THR A 340 -6.05 -34.60 1.19
C THR A 340 -4.89 -33.67 0.80
N THR A 341 -5.13 -32.79 -0.17
CA THR A 341 -4.13 -31.81 -0.66
C THR A 341 -4.52 -30.38 -0.29
N VAL A 342 -3.54 -29.48 -0.25
CA VAL A 342 -3.79 -28.07 0.09
C VAL A 342 -4.67 -27.39 -0.97
N GLU A 343 -4.53 -27.78 -2.24
CA GLU A 343 -5.33 -27.28 -3.35
C GLU A 343 -6.81 -27.67 -3.22
N GLU A 344 -7.09 -28.94 -2.91
CA GLU A 344 -8.45 -29.43 -2.67
C GLU A 344 -9.11 -28.70 -1.50
N GLN A 345 -8.37 -28.54 -0.39
CA GLN A 345 -8.89 -27.82 0.78
C GLN A 345 -9.12 -26.34 0.48
N THR A 346 -8.18 -25.69 -0.20
CA THR A 346 -8.32 -24.28 -0.60
C THR A 346 -9.54 -24.09 -1.52
N GLN A 347 -9.72 -24.97 -2.51
CA GLN A 347 -10.86 -24.93 -3.42
C GLN A 347 -12.19 -25.15 -2.68
N ASN A 348 -12.20 -26.06 -1.70
CA ASN A 348 -13.36 -26.33 -0.86
C ASN A 348 -13.71 -25.11 0.01
N ILE A 349 -12.73 -24.50 0.68
CA ILE A 349 -12.90 -23.30 1.51
C ILE A 349 -13.50 -22.15 0.67
N PHE A 350 -12.97 -21.88 -0.52
CA PHE A 350 -13.53 -20.84 -1.39
C PHE A 350 -14.90 -21.20 -1.97
N THR A 351 -15.22 -22.49 -2.11
CA THR A 351 -16.58 -22.93 -2.46
C THR A 351 -17.56 -22.68 -1.32
N GLN A 352 -17.17 -23.00 -0.08
CA GLN A 352 -17.95 -22.69 1.12
C GLN A 352 -18.17 -21.18 1.24
N LEU A 353 -17.11 -20.37 1.13
CA LEU A 353 -17.20 -18.92 1.17
C LEU A 353 -18.17 -18.40 0.11
N ARG A 354 -18.08 -18.86 -1.15
CA ARG A 354 -19.00 -18.47 -2.22
C ARG A 354 -20.46 -18.76 -1.87
N ASN A 355 -20.74 -19.92 -1.29
CA ASN A 355 -22.09 -20.29 -0.89
C ASN A 355 -22.61 -19.41 0.25
N THR A 356 -21.75 -19.10 1.23
CA THR A 356 -22.08 -18.21 2.33
C THR A 356 -22.35 -16.79 1.84
N LEU A 357 -21.48 -16.23 0.99
CA LEU A 357 -21.68 -14.89 0.43
C LEU A 357 -23.03 -14.79 -0.31
N LYS A 358 -23.34 -15.79 -1.17
CA LYS A 358 -24.63 -15.87 -1.86
C LYS A 358 -25.83 -15.92 -0.91
N LYS A 359 -25.74 -16.70 0.17
CA LYS A 359 -26.80 -16.82 1.17
C LYS A 359 -27.09 -15.48 1.88
N HIS A 360 -26.06 -14.66 2.06
CA HIS A 360 -26.15 -13.35 2.69
C HIS A 360 -26.31 -12.20 1.68
N GLU A 361 -26.56 -12.52 0.40
CA GLU A 361 -26.78 -11.56 -0.69
C GLU A 361 -25.61 -10.57 -0.87
N VAL A 362 -24.38 -11.02 -0.60
CA VAL A 362 -23.14 -10.25 -0.77
C VAL A 362 -22.21 -10.93 -1.78
N CYS A 363 -21.17 -10.21 -2.21
CA CYS A 363 -20.21 -10.70 -3.20
C CYS A 363 -18.75 -10.45 -2.79
N PRO A 364 -17.75 -11.08 -3.47
CA PRO A 364 -16.34 -10.95 -3.11
C PRO A 364 -15.80 -9.51 -3.10
N SER A 365 -16.36 -8.59 -3.89
CA SER A 365 -15.92 -7.17 -3.88
C SER A 365 -16.23 -6.45 -2.57
N GLN A 366 -17.13 -6.98 -1.74
CA GLN A 366 -17.49 -6.45 -0.41
C GLN A 366 -16.58 -6.93 0.72
N ILE A 367 -15.65 -7.85 0.44
CA ILE A 367 -14.72 -8.33 1.46
C ILE A 367 -13.69 -7.24 1.72
N LEU A 368 -13.57 -6.79 2.97
CA LEU A 368 -12.62 -5.76 3.41
C LEU A 368 -11.27 -6.36 3.82
N ASN A 369 -11.30 -7.44 4.59
CA ASN A 369 -10.12 -8.10 5.14
C ASN A 369 -10.24 -9.63 5.06
N SER A 370 -9.09 -10.29 4.92
CA SER A 370 -8.95 -11.75 4.95
C SER A 370 -7.78 -12.18 5.82
N SER A 371 -8.02 -13.16 6.70
CA SER A 371 -7.00 -13.79 7.52
C SER A 371 -6.82 -15.22 7.04
N LEU A 372 -5.65 -15.52 6.49
CA LEU A 372 -5.31 -16.81 5.89
C LEU A 372 -4.20 -17.47 6.70
N ILE A 373 -4.44 -18.68 7.19
CA ILE A 373 -3.48 -19.44 7.99
C ILE A 373 -3.14 -20.72 7.23
N LEU A 374 -1.85 -20.96 7.02
CA LEU A 374 -1.33 -22.16 6.36
C LEU A 374 -0.63 -23.04 7.40
N SER A 375 -0.72 -24.36 7.26
CA SER A 375 0.05 -25.29 8.08
C SER A 375 1.55 -25.30 7.77
N ASP A 376 1.91 -24.91 6.54
CA ASP A 376 3.27 -24.90 5.98
C ASP A 376 3.34 -23.84 4.87
N MET A 377 4.27 -22.89 4.99
CA MET A 377 4.42 -21.78 4.04
C MET A 377 4.97 -22.20 2.67
N ASN A 378 5.49 -23.42 2.52
CA ASN A 378 5.82 -23.99 1.20
C ASN A 378 4.58 -24.19 0.30
N ASN A 379 3.37 -24.08 0.87
CA ASN A 379 2.12 -24.10 0.11
C ASN A 379 1.68 -22.71 -0.38
N PHE A 380 2.37 -21.63 -0.01
CA PHE A 380 1.96 -20.24 -0.28
C PHE A 380 1.65 -19.97 -1.76
N SER A 381 2.53 -20.34 -2.68
CA SER A 381 2.33 -20.12 -4.12
C SER A 381 1.12 -20.87 -4.69
N ARG A 382 0.88 -22.10 -4.20
CA ARG A 382 -0.25 -22.96 -4.63
C ARG A 382 -1.58 -22.40 -4.13
N VAL A 383 -1.64 -21.98 -2.86
CA VAL A 383 -2.82 -21.34 -2.27
C VAL A 383 -3.11 -20.01 -2.94
N ASN A 384 -2.08 -19.19 -3.19
CA ASN A 384 -2.23 -17.92 -3.89
C ASN A 384 -2.86 -18.11 -5.27
N MET A 385 -2.45 -19.11 -6.06
CA MET A 385 -3.04 -19.35 -7.37
C MET A 385 -4.58 -19.48 -7.31
N ILE A 386 -5.13 -20.20 -6.32
CA ILE A 386 -6.58 -20.38 -6.14
C ILE A 386 -7.22 -19.10 -5.56
N TYR A 387 -6.53 -18.44 -4.62
CA TYR A 387 -6.95 -17.16 -4.07
C TYR A 387 -7.11 -16.09 -5.17
N ASN A 388 -6.14 -15.98 -6.09
CA ASN A 388 -6.17 -15.08 -7.25
C ASN A 388 -7.41 -15.32 -8.13
N GLN A 389 -7.78 -16.58 -8.34
CA GLN A 389 -8.96 -16.92 -9.13
C GLN A 389 -10.26 -16.53 -8.43
N PHE A 390 -10.31 -16.60 -7.10
CA PHE A 390 -11.49 -16.21 -6.34
C PHE A 390 -11.68 -14.69 -6.33
N PHE A 391 -10.60 -13.94 -6.11
CA PHE A 391 -10.54 -12.47 -6.11
C PHE A 391 -10.07 -11.89 -7.44
N ASP A 392 -10.46 -12.53 -8.55
CA ASP A 392 -10.11 -12.08 -9.90
C ASP A 392 -10.54 -10.62 -10.12
N THR A 393 -9.56 -9.74 -10.26
CA THR A 393 -9.76 -8.28 -10.37
C THR A 393 -10.46 -7.89 -11.66
N SER A 394 -10.44 -8.76 -12.68
CA SER A 394 -11.23 -8.56 -13.89
C SER A 394 -12.74 -8.73 -13.66
N ARG A 395 -13.11 -9.43 -12.59
CA ARG A 395 -14.49 -9.75 -12.20
C ARG A 395 -14.99 -8.99 -10.99
N TRP A 396 -14.15 -8.78 -9.97
CA TRP A 396 -14.57 -8.26 -8.65
C TRP A 396 -14.01 -6.88 -8.30
N GLY A 397 -13.54 -6.13 -9.29
CA GLY A 397 -12.96 -4.82 -9.07
C GLY A 397 -11.46 -4.86 -8.81
N PRO A 398 -10.79 -3.70 -8.93
CA PRO A 398 -9.33 -3.59 -8.81
C PRO A 398 -8.80 -3.73 -7.38
N LEU A 399 -9.69 -3.76 -6.38
CA LEU A 399 -9.34 -3.79 -4.96
C LEU A 399 -9.68 -5.17 -4.33
N PRO A 400 -8.77 -6.16 -4.38
CA PRO A 400 -8.90 -7.35 -3.53
C PRO A 400 -8.85 -6.95 -2.05
N PRO A 401 -9.31 -7.79 -1.11
CA PRO A 401 -9.29 -7.44 0.32
C PRO A 401 -7.86 -7.21 0.83
N SER A 402 -7.76 -6.54 1.98
CA SER A 402 -6.56 -6.62 2.80
C SER A 402 -6.33 -8.05 3.29
N ARG A 403 -5.08 -8.40 3.58
CA ARG A 403 -4.71 -9.77 3.90
C ARG A 403 -3.61 -9.85 4.97
N THR A 404 -3.85 -10.73 5.93
CA THR A 404 -2.83 -11.31 6.80
C THR A 404 -2.63 -12.77 6.40
N CYS A 405 -1.39 -13.21 6.20
CA CYS A 405 -1.07 -14.57 5.76
C CYS A 405 0.07 -15.15 6.59
N ILE A 406 -0.24 -16.08 7.51
CA ILE A 406 0.72 -16.63 8.47
C ILE A 406 0.81 -18.17 8.38
N GLY A 407 1.96 -18.72 8.76
CA GLY A 407 2.19 -20.15 8.89
C GLY A 407 2.06 -20.58 10.34
N SER A 408 1.19 -21.54 10.63
CA SER A 408 1.01 -22.07 11.98
C SER A 408 0.86 -23.59 11.97
N LYS A 409 1.82 -24.26 12.61
CA LYS A 409 1.79 -25.71 12.86
C LYS A 409 0.75 -26.11 13.92
N ARG A 410 0.04 -25.14 14.50
CA ARG A 410 -1.01 -25.34 15.52
C ARG A 410 -2.41 -25.52 14.92
N LEU A 411 -2.56 -25.45 13.60
CA LEU A 411 -3.83 -25.79 12.93
C LEU A 411 -4.31 -27.21 13.30
N GLY A 412 -5.61 -27.49 13.10
CA GLY A 412 -6.19 -28.84 13.23
C GLY A 412 -5.35 -29.89 12.50
N ARG A 413 -5.24 -31.10 13.02
CA ARG A 413 -4.67 -32.20 12.24
C ARG A 413 -5.47 -32.33 10.94
N ASN A 414 -4.77 -32.57 9.85
CA ASN A 414 -5.32 -32.61 8.50
C ASN A 414 -5.92 -31.28 7.98
N ILE A 415 -5.87 -30.18 8.74
CA ILE A 415 -6.24 -28.85 8.23
C ILE A 415 -4.97 -28.17 7.70
N LEU A 416 -4.87 -28.06 6.39
CA LEU A 416 -3.71 -27.47 5.72
C LEU A 416 -3.84 -25.96 5.54
N VAL A 417 -5.07 -25.46 5.50
CA VAL A 417 -5.41 -24.05 5.29
C VAL A 417 -6.70 -23.69 6.04
N GLN A 418 -6.75 -22.50 6.63
CA GLN A 418 -7.93 -21.92 7.27
C GLN A 418 -8.10 -20.46 6.81
N LEU A 419 -9.34 -20.04 6.55
CA LEU A 419 -9.69 -18.68 6.12
C LEU A 419 -10.74 -18.05 7.03
N SER A 420 -10.57 -16.78 7.36
CA SER A 420 -11.60 -15.91 7.93
C SER A 420 -11.68 -14.62 7.12
N VAL A 421 -12.87 -14.04 6.98
CA VAL A 421 -13.07 -12.79 6.24
C VAL A 421 -14.03 -11.84 6.95
N ILE A 422 -13.80 -10.54 6.73
CA ILE A 422 -14.66 -9.44 7.18
C ILE A 422 -15.30 -8.82 5.95
N VAL A 423 -16.63 -8.71 5.93
CA VAL A 423 -17.41 -8.24 4.78
C VAL A 423 -18.27 -7.05 5.20
N ASP A 424 -18.29 -5.99 4.39
CA ASP A 424 -19.21 -4.86 4.58
C ASP A 424 -20.45 -5.04 3.69
N LYS A 425 -21.62 -5.17 4.33
CA LYS A 425 -22.92 -5.31 3.69
C LYS A 425 -23.49 -3.95 3.22
N SER A 426 -22.74 -2.85 3.34
CA SER A 426 -23.16 -1.57 2.75
C SER A 426 -23.44 -1.72 1.25
N HIS A 427 -24.32 -0.87 0.74
CA HIS A 427 -24.80 -0.96 -0.63
C HIS A 427 -24.03 0.04 -1.50
N GLY A 428 -23.08 -0.46 -2.29
CA GLY A 428 -22.36 0.28 -3.33
C GLY A 428 -22.06 -0.59 -4.56
N ILE A 429 -22.87 -1.63 -4.79
CA ILE A 429 -22.57 -2.62 -5.81
C ILE A 429 -23.03 -2.16 -7.18
N GLU A 430 -22.06 -2.02 -8.07
CA GLU A 430 -22.28 -1.64 -9.47
C GLU A 430 -21.82 -2.75 -10.39
N HIS A 431 -22.63 -3.03 -11.42
CA HIS A 431 -22.31 -4.00 -12.46
C HIS A 431 -21.98 -3.25 -13.75
N VAL A 432 -20.70 -3.16 -14.06
CA VAL A 432 -20.24 -2.50 -15.28
C VAL A 432 -20.07 -3.54 -16.37
N ARG A 433 -20.76 -3.36 -17.50
CA ARG A 433 -20.68 -4.26 -18.65
C ARG A 433 -19.53 -3.85 -19.56
N ARG A 434 -18.62 -4.77 -19.86
CA ARG A 434 -17.55 -4.60 -20.84
C ARG A 434 -18.03 -5.07 -22.20
N VAL A 435 -18.18 -4.14 -23.13
CA VAL A 435 -18.78 -4.40 -24.45
C VAL A 435 -17.89 -5.31 -25.29
N LYS A 436 -16.57 -5.04 -25.32
CA LYS A 436 -15.59 -5.77 -26.15
C LYS A 436 -15.44 -7.25 -25.80
N THR A 437 -15.42 -7.58 -24.52
CA THR A 437 -15.25 -8.96 -24.02
C THR A 437 -16.59 -9.66 -23.76
N ASN A 438 -17.70 -8.92 -23.79
CA ASN A 438 -19.02 -9.36 -23.35
C ASN A 438 -19.01 -9.97 -21.93
N THR A 439 -18.16 -9.45 -21.05
CA THR A 439 -18.09 -9.80 -19.63
C THR A 439 -18.59 -8.66 -18.75
N SER A 440 -18.95 -8.96 -17.51
CA SER A 440 -19.30 -7.94 -16.51
C SER A 440 -18.28 -7.94 -15.38
N ILE A 441 -17.96 -6.74 -14.90
CA ILE A 441 -17.21 -6.53 -13.65
C ILE A 441 -18.19 -6.03 -12.59
N THR A 442 -18.08 -6.58 -11.40
CA THR A 442 -18.82 -6.16 -10.21
C THR A 442 -17.88 -5.38 -9.30
N ILE A 443 -18.16 -4.11 -9.09
CA ILE A 443 -17.37 -3.22 -8.23
C ILE A 443 -18.18 -2.85 -7.00
N ASN A 444 -17.48 -2.48 -5.94
CA ASN A 444 -18.07 -1.84 -4.77
C ASN A 444 -17.59 -0.39 -4.72
N SER A 445 -18.45 0.58 -5.07
CA SER A 445 -18.13 2.01 -5.05
C SER A 445 -17.97 2.56 -3.63
N ASP A 446 -18.45 1.83 -2.62
CA ASP A 446 -18.20 2.14 -1.21
C ASP A 446 -16.82 1.67 -0.73
N LYS A 447 -16.06 0.94 -1.54
CA LYS A 447 -14.77 0.37 -1.14
C LYS A 447 -13.63 1.13 -1.77
N ASN A 448 -12.70 1.61 -0.93
CA ASN A 448 -11.45 2.20 -1.40
C ASN A 448 -10.26 1.53 -0.72
N GLY A 449 -9.06 1.77 -1.26
CA GLY A 449 -7.90 1.04 -0.84
C GLY A 449 -6.62 1.46 -1.53
N LEU A 450 -5.51 0.99 -0.96
CA LEU A 450 -4.20 1.09 -1.54
C LEU A 450 -3.76 -0.28 -2.03
N HIS A 451 -3.58 -0.39 -3.34
CA HIS A 451 -3.10 -1.59 -4.03
C HIS A 451 -1.83 -1.21 -4.80
N VAL A 452 -0.67 -1.52 -4.24
CA VAL A 452 0.65 -1.21 -4.84
C VAL A 452 1.16 -2.45 -5.56
N GLN A 453 1.28 -2.35 -6.88
CA GLN A 453 1.73 -3.44 -7.75
C GLN A 453 3.06 -3.13 -8.45
N GLY A 454 3.42 -1.85 -8.62
CA GLY A 454 4.69 -1.43 -9.21
C GLY A 454 5.87 -1.39 -8.24
N ARG A 455 7.09 -1.37 -8.79
CA ARG A 455 8.32 -1.11 -8.03
C ARG A 455 8.55 0.39 -7.88
N SER A 456 8.94 0.82 -6.68
CA SER A 456 9.24 2.22 -6.35
C SER A 456 10.24 2.29 -5.20
N TYR A 457 10.67 3.50 -4.79
CA TYR A 457 11.40 3.66 -3.51
C TYR A 457 10.47 3.83 -2.30
N TRP A 458 9.17 3.98 -2.53
CA TRP A 458 8.21 4.40 -1.50
C TRP A 458 7.67 3.23 -0.68
N ALA A 459 7.01 2.27 -1.33
CA ALA A 459 6.39 1.13 -0.67
C ALA A 459 6.62 -0.16 -1.46
N PRO A 460 6.76 -1.32 -0.77
CA PRO A 460 6.92 -2.60 -1.44
C PRO A 460 5.65 -2.99 -2.21
N CYS A 461 5.83 -3.57 -3.39
CA CYS A 461 4.71 -4.15 -4.12
C CYS A 461 4.16 -5.36 -3.37
N ASN A 462 2.89 -5.67 -3.58
CA ASN A 462 2.30 -6.85 -2.96
C ASN A 462 2.99 -8.13 -3.47
N ILE A 463 3.06 -9.15 -2.61
CA ILE A 463 3.61 -10.49 -2.94
C ILE A 463 2.50 -11.53 -3.24
N GLY A 464 1.30 -11.05 -3.54
CA GLY A 464 0.08 -11.80 -3.84
C GLY A 464 -1.10 -10.83 -4.06
N PRO A 465 -2.28 -11.32 -4.47
CA PRO A 465 -3.43 -10.46 -4.83
C PRO A 465 -4.15 -9.95 -3.58
N TYR A 466 -3.55 -9.00 -2.90
CA TYR A 466 -4.19 -8.30 -1.79
C TYR A 466 -3.88 -6.82 -1.91
N SER A 467 -4.77 -6.02 -1.35
CA SER A 467 -4.54 -4.59 -1.20
C SER A 467 -3.80 -4.37 0.12
N GLN A 468 -2.76 -3.55 0.10
CA GLN A 468 -1.99 -3.21 1.29
C GLN A 468 -2.86 -2.56 2.37
N ALA A 469 -3.87 -1.78 1.97
CA ALA A 469 -4.86 -1.23 2.88
C ALA A 469 -6.25 -1.15 2.23
N ILE A 470 -7.32 -1.36 3.01
CA ILE A 470 -8.71 -1.26 2.56
C ILE A 470 -9.56 -0.55 3.61
N TRP A 471 -10.47 0.32 3.17
CA TRP A 471 -11.50 0.92 4.02
C TRP A 471 -12.82 1.13 3.24
N SER A 472 -13.88 1.44 3.98
CA SER A 472 -15.18 1.84 3.42
C SER A 472 -15.26 3.36 3.32
N THR A 473 -15.62 3.91 2.15
CA THR A 473 -15.77 5.36 1.93
C THR A 473 -17.00 5.92 2.64
N ASN A 474 -17.98 5.07 2.95
CA ASN A 474 -19.15 5.42 3.76
C ASN A 474 -18.82 5.50 5.26
N ASP A 475 -17.65 5.04 5.67
CA ASP A 475 -17.19 5.15 7.04
C ASP A 475 -16.49 6.49 7.25
N ILE A 476 -17.18 7.43 7.90
CA ILE A 476 -16.63 8.76 8.22
C ILE A 476 -15.34 8.70 9.04
N ASN A 477 -15.17 7.66 9.86
CA ASN A 477 -13.98 7.46 10.66
C ASN A 477 -12.87 6.75 9.91
N GLN A 478 -13.17 6.25 8.70
CA GLN A 478 -12.23 5.59 7.82
C GLN A 478 -11.48 4.44 8.51
N VAL A 479 -12.21 3.51 9.13
CA VAL A 479 -11.59 2.31 9.72
C VAL A 479 -10.91 1.53 8.60
N THR A 480 -9.60 1.50 8.66
CA THR A 480 -8.71 1.01 7.62
C THR A 480 -8.06 -0.27 8.09
N TYR A 481 -8.24 -1.33 7.32
CA TYR A 481 -7.59 -2.63 7.53
C TYR A 481 -6.28 -2.63 6.75
N ILE A 482 -5.16 -2.72 7.46
CA ILE A 482 -3.82 -2.71 6.88
C ILE A 482 -3.28 -4.15 6.89
N SER A 483 -2.87 -4.62 5.71
CA SER A 483 -2.29 -5.94 5.49
C SER A 483 -0.96 -6.10 6.20
N GLY A 484 -0.55 -7.36 6.41
CA GLY A 484 0.76 -7.67 6.95
C GLY A 484 1.90 -7.09 6.11
N GLN A 485 2.81 -6.36 6.76
CA GLN A 485 4.01 -5.77 6.17
C GLN A 485 5.25 -6.50 6.70
N ILE A 486 6.07 -7.00 5.78
CA ILE A 486 7.38 -7.61 6.06
C ILE A 486 8.50 -6.69 5.52
N ALA A 487 9.72 -6.87 6.01
CA ALA A 487 10.86 -5.97 5.77
C ALA A 487 11.48 -6.08 4.37
N LEU A 488 10.68 -5.85 3.33
CA LEU A 488 11.12 -5.84 1.95
C LEU A 488 11.69 -4.48 1.57
N ASN A 489 12.85 -4.43 0.93
CA ASN A 489 13.34 -3.25 0.26
C ASN A 489 12.38 -2.92 -0.91
N PRO A 490 11.69 -1.76 -0.92
CA PRO A 490 10.70 -1.42 -1.94
C PRO A 490 11.23 -1.47 -3.38
N SER A 491 12.51 -1.15 -3.56
CA SER A 491 13.10 -0.92 -4.87
C SER A 491 13.41 -2.21 -5.65
N ASP A 492 13.78 -3.27 -4.93
CA ASP A 492 14.22 -4.55 -5.51
C ASP A 492 13.45 -5.77 -4.99
N MET A 493 12.60 -5.58 -3.96
CA MET A 493 11.80 -6.62 -3.30
C MET A 493 12.63 -7.71 -2.59
N THR A 494 13.86 -7.41 -2.20
CA THR A 494 14.69 -8.26 -1.33
C THR A 494 14.27 -8.08 0.13
N LEU A 495 14.34 -9.14 0.93
CA LEU A 495 14.10 -9.08 2.37
C LEU A 495 15.41 -8.66 3.07
N ILE A 496 15.32 -7.86 4.12
CA ILE A 496 16.47 -7.63 5.03
C ILE A 496 16.97 -8.98 5.57
N ASP A 497 18.29 -9.09 5.75
CA ASP A 497 18.98 -10.28 6.24
C ASP A 497 18.41 -10.75 7.60
N ASP A 498 18.41 -12.06 7.84
CA ASP A 498 17.90 -12.64 9.09
C ASP A 498 18.80 -12.35 10.30
N ALA A 499 20.06 -11.97 10.07
CA ALA A 499 20.94 -11.48 11.14
C ALA A 499 20.59 -10.07 11.64
N ASP A 500 19.87 -9.25 10.87
CA ASP A 500 19.48 -7.87 11.24
C ASP A 500 18.01 -7.82 11.71
N GLN A 501 17.78 -8.36 12.92
CA GLN A 501 16.46 -8.45 13.56
C GLN A 501 15.82 -7.07 13.75
N GLU A 502 16.61 -6.10 14.20
CA GLU A 502 16.21 -4.72 14.42
C GLU A 502 15.84 -4.06 13.10
N GLY A 503 16.65 -4.23 12.05
CA GLY A 503 16.35 -3.76 10.70
C GLY A 503 15.04 -4.34 10.18
N GLN A 504 14.78 -5.64 10.40
CA GLN A 504 13.51 -6.26 10.02
C GLN A 504 12.33 -5.65 10.78
N ALA A 505 12.40 -5.53 12.10
CA ALA A 505 11.34 -4.96 12.92
C ALA A 505 11.01 -3.52 12.54
N VAL A 506 12.04 -2.68 12.37
CA VAL A 506 11.88 -1.26 12.08
C VAL A 506 11.40 -1.02 10.64
N LEU A 507 11.96 -1.71 9.65
CA LEU A 507 11.53 -1.51 8.25
C LEU A 507 10.09 -2.00 8.03
N SER A 508 9.71 -3.12 8.63
CA SER A 508 8.34 -3.63 8.52
C SER A 508 7.33 -2.69 9.19
N LEU A 509 7.66 -2.10 10.35
CA LEU A 509 6.83 -1.06 10.97
C LEU A 509 6.79 0.23 10.15
N LYS A 510 7.92 0.65 9.55
CA LYS A 510 7.98 1.78 8.62
C LYS A 510 7.04 1.61 7.44
N HIS A 511 6.96 0.40 6.87
CA HIS A 511 6.01 0.12 5.79
C HIS A 511 4.57 0.25 6.28
N PHE A 512 4.25 -0.30 7.45
CA PHE A 512 2.93 -0.14 8.06
C PHE A 512 2.57 1.34 8.24
N ASP A 513 3.46 2.13 8.83
CA ASP A 513 3.26 3.56 9.06
C ASP A 513 3.13 4.35 7.76
N THR A 514 3.93 4.02 6.74
CA THR A 514 3.83 4.62 5.40
C THR A 514 2.43 4.43 4.82
N LEU A 515 1.86 3.22 4.94
CA LEU A 515 0.50 2.96 4.50
C LEU A 515 -0.51 3.74 5.34
N LYS A 516 -0.35 3.74 6.66
CA LYS A 516 -1.21 4.46 7.61
C LYS A 516 -1.30 5.96 7.31
N GLN A 517 -0.16 6.61 7.06
CA GLN A 517 -0.08 8.01 6.69
C GLN A 517 -0.73 8.26 5.34
N THR A 518 -0.49 7.38 4.36
CA THR A 518 -1.02 7.53 2.99
C THR A 518 -2.53 7.36 2.92
N THR A 519 -3.09 6.47 3.74
CA THR A 519 -4.54 6.32 3.86
C THR A 519 -5.17 7.36 4.78
N ASN A 520 -4.38 8.28 5.35
CA ASN A 520 -4.86 9.29 6.31
C ASN A 520 -5.60 8.66 7.51
N SER A 521 -5.13 7.49 7.94
CA SER A 521 -5.71 6.73 9.06
C SER A 521 -4.80 6.81 10.28
N SER A 522 -4.62 8.01 10.82
CA SER A 522 -3.53 8.34 11.75
C SER A 522 -3.52 7.55 13.06
N HIS A 523 -4.68 7.08 13.54
CA HIS A 523 -4.81 6.47 14.87
C HIS A 523 -4.91 4.95 14.81
N GLN A 524 -4.25 4.25 15.73
CA GLN A 524 -4.27 2.81 15.85
C GLN A 524 -5.45 2.35 16.70
N LEU A 525 -6.06 1.24 16.29
CA LEU A 525 -7.20 0.64 16.98
C LEU A 525 -6.86 -0.74 17.53
N SER A 526 -6.23 -1.57 16.70
CA SER A 526 -5.88 -2.95 17.02
C SER A 526 -4.64 -3.35 16.23
N MET A 527 -3.52 -3.50 16.92
CA MET A 527 -2.22 -3.74 16.32
C MET A 527 -1.77 -5.17 16.55
N ILE A 528 -1.07 -5.73 15.56
CA ILE A 528 -0.48 -7.06 15.67
C ILE A 528 0.90 -7.09 15.05
N CYS A 529 1.84 -7.71 15.76
CA CYS A 529 3.13 -8.09 15.21
C CYS A 529 3.28 -9.60 15.31
N TYR A 530 3.32 -10.29 14.16
CA TYR A 530 3.66 -11.70 14.13
C TYR A 530 5.17 -11.85 14.15
N ILE A 531 5.68 -12.83 14.91
CA ILE A 531 7.11 -13.16 15.00
C ILE A 531 7.35 -14.66 14.81
N THR A 532 8.53 -15.05 14.32
CA THR A 532 8.89 -16.48 14.17
C THR A 532 9.82 -16.99 15.28
N ASN A 533 10.50 -16.10 16.01
CA ASN A 533 11.39 -16.41 17.12
C ASN A 533 11.09 -15.50 18.33
N CYS A 534 11.12 -16.05 19.55
CA CYS A 534 10.99 -15.31 20.81
C CYS A 534 12.07 -14.25 21.02
N ASP A 535 13.25 -14.40 20.40
CA ASP A 535 14.30 -13.38 20.46
C ASP A 535 13.82 -12.02 19.90
N MET A 536 12.85 -12.04 18.96
CA MET A 536 12.26 -10.84 18.39
C MET A 536 11.40 -10.05 19.38
N VAL A 537 10.91 -10.65 20.47
CA VAL A 537 9.94 -10.00 21.37
C VAL A 537 10.52 -8.70 21.93
N GLY A 538 11.75 -8.73 22.45
CA GLY A 538 12.40 -7.54 22.97
C GLY A 538 12.56 -6.44 21.91
N THR A 539 13.00 -6.82 20.71
CA THR A 539 13.16 -5.91 19.56
C THR A 539 11.84 -5.29 19.14
N VAL A 540 10.77 -6.07 19.06
CA VAL A 540 9.42 -5.60 18.69
C VAL A 540 8.86 -4.67 19.76
N CYS A 541 8.98 -5.01 21.05
CA CYS A 541 8.55 -4.14 22.15
C CYS A 541 9.26 -2.79 22.12
N ASN A 542 10.58 -2.78 21.96
CA ASN A 542 11.37 -1.56 21.91
C ASN A 542 11.03 -0.72 20.66
N THR A 543 10.91 -1.36 19.51
CA THR A 543 10.51 -0.72 18.25
C THR A 543 9.13 -0.05 18.39
N TRP A 544 8.16 -0.77 18.96
CA TRP A 544 6.81 -0.25 19.18
C TRP A 544 6.79 0.94 20.13
N ARG A 545 7.46 0.80 21.29
CA ARG A 545 7.50 1.84 22.33
C ARG A 545 8.10 3.13 21.79
N LEU A 546 9.24 3.05 21.11
CA LEU A 546 9.91 4.22 20.51
C LEU A 546 9.09 4.85 19.39
N TYR A 547 8.44 4.01 18.56
CA TYR A 547 7.53 4.52 17.54
C TYR A 547 6.36 5.31 18.17
N CYS A 548 5.71 4.76 19.19
CA CYS A 548 4.61 5.44 19.88
C CYS A 548 5.06 6.73 20.59
N SER A 549 6.22 6.73 21.26
CA SER A 549 6.69 7.91 21.99
C SER A 549 7.23 9.02 21.10
N ASP A 550 7.96 8.68 20.04
CA ASP A 550 8.81 9.65 19.33
C ASP A 550 8.30 10.01 17.93
N MET A 551 7.50 9.12 17.32
CA MET A 551 7.07 9.26 15.92
C MET A 551 5.57 9.50 15.76
N ASP A 552 4.76 8.93 16.65
CA ASP A 552 3.34 8.71 16.38
C ASP A 552 2.39 9.72 17.07
N ILE A 553 2.88 10.44 18.08
CA ILE A 553 2.04 11.36 18.85
C ILE A 553 2.49 12.81 18.61
N LYS A 554 1.64 13.58 17.93
CA LYS A 554 1.60 15.04 18.07
C LYS A 554 1.09 15.37 19.48
N SER A 555 1.88 15.13 20.53
CA SER A 555 1.55 15.67 21.83
C SER A 555 2.09 17.10 21.86
N ASP A 556 1.22 18.05 21.49
CA ASP A 556 1.32 19.42 22.05
C ASP A 556 1.04 19.42 23.58
N HIS A 557 0.92 18.24 24.20
CA HIS A 557 0.65 18.04 25.63
C HIS A 557 1.96 17.70 26.34
N TRP A 558 2.46 18.66 27.12
CA TRP A 558 3.61 18.54 28.04
C TRP A 558 3.36 17.60 29.23
N MET A 559 2.40 16.68 29.14
CA MET A 559 2.04 15.75 30.20
C MET A 559 1.85 14.35 29.61
N ASP A 560 2.57 13.39 30.17
CA ASP A 560 2.29 11.96 30.04
C ASP A 560 0.85 11.74 30.53
N THR A 561 -0.12 11.64 29.62
CA THR A 561 -1.47 11.17 29.97
C THR A 561 -1.43 9.66 30.11
N GLU A 562 -2.02 9.10 31.15
CA GLU A 562 -1.99 7.67 31.54
C GLU A 562 -2.56 6.69 30.48
N GLU A 563 -3.03 7.13 29.32
CA GLU A 563 -3.56 6.28 28.24
C GLU A 563 -2.72 6.41 26.95
N ASP A 564 -1.54 5.81 26.95
CA ASP A 564 -0.65 5.73 25.79
C ASP A 564 -1.18 4.66 24.77
N PRO A 565 -1.22 4.92 23.45
CA PRO A 565 -1.70 3.97 22.43
C PRO A 565 -0.85 2.69 22.31
N ILE A 566 0.17 2.53 23.16
CA ILE A 566 1.09 1.39 23.20
C ILE A 566 0.34 0.07 23.46
N GLU A 567 -0.70 0.09 24.29
CA GLU A 567 -1.38 -1.15 24.75
C GLU A 567 -2.28 -1.81 23.68
N CYS A 568 -2.43 -1.24 22.49
CA CYS A 568 -3.23 -1.85 21.42
C CYS A 568 -2.49 -2.96 20.65
N LEU A 569 -1.23 -3.27 21.00
CA LEU A 569 -0.40 -4.28 20.34
C LEU A 569 -0.52 -5.66 21.00
N ILE A 570 -0.79 -6.67 20.17
CA ILE A 570 -0.54 -8.08 20.49
C ILE A 570 0.67 -8.58 19.69
N ILE A 571 1.66 -9.17 20.36
CA ILE A 571 2.77 -9.85 19.71
C ILE A 571 2.46 -11.35 19.67
N VAL A 572 2.55 -11.96 18.50
CA VAL A 572 2.09 -13.34 18.29
C VAL A 572 3.20 -14.18 17.65
N ARG A 573 3.67 -15.20 18.37
CA ARG A 573 4.62 -16.16 17.82
C ARG A 573 3.90 -17.16 16.91
N VAL A 574 4.32 -17.22 15.66
CA VAL A 574 3.84 -18.16 14.64
C VAL A 574 4.99 -19.03 14.16
N SER A 575 4.65 -20.08 13.42
CA SER A 575 5.65 -21.03 12.95
C SER A 575 6.47 -20.48 11.79
N GLU A 576 5.82 -19.82 10.83
CA GLU A 576 6.44 -19.33 9.60
C GLU A 576 5.76 -18.04 9.13
N LEU A 577 6.52 -17.16 8.48
CA LEU A 577 6.01 -15.97 7.79
C LEU A 577 6.39 -16.01 6.31
N PRO A 578 5.70 -15.25 5.44
CA PRO A 578 6.03 -15.18 4.03
C PRO A 578 7.50 -14.84 3.80
N ARG A 579 8.14 -15.53 2.85
CA ARG A 579 9.57 -15.35 2.50
C ARG A 579 10.57 -15.59 3.65
N GLY A 580 10.14 -16.22 4.75
CA GLY A 580 11.01 -16.46 5.91
C GLY A 580 11.29 -15.21 6.74
N ALA A 581 10.41 -14.20 6.68
CA ALA A 581 10.53 -13.01 7.52
C ALA A 581 10.53 -13.36 9.02
N LEU A 582 11.24 -12.56 9.82
CA LEU A 582 11.27 -12.73 11.28
C LEU A 582 10.08 -12.07 11.96
N CYS A 583 9.55 -11.00 11.37
CA CYS A 583 8.35 -10.34 11.84
C CYS A 583 7.48 -9.77 10.71
N GLU A 584 6.19 -9.58 11.01
CA GLU A 584 5.18 -8.96 10.14
C GLU A 584 4.27 -8.05 10.97
N TRP A 585 4.20 -6.75 10.63
CA TRP A 585 3.28 -5.79 11.26
C TRP A 585 1.99 -5.66 10.47
N GLY A 586 0.86 -5.64 11.17
CA GLY A 586 -0.45 -5.39 10.57
C GLY A 586 -1.42 -4.85 11.61
N GLY A 587 -2.65 -4.58 11.20
CA GLY A 587 -3.66 -4.13 12.14
C GLY A 587 -4.78 -3.30 11.53
N VAL A 588 -5.46 -2.59 12.42
CA VAL A 588 -6.58 -1.72 12.10
C VAL A 588 -6.28 -0.32 12.64
N SER A 589 -6.51 0.68 11.80
CA SER A 589 -6.36 2.10 12.11
C SER A 589 -7.60 2.90 11.72
N CYS A 590 -7.70 4.16 12.14
CA CYS A 590 -8.77 5.08 11.74
C CYS A 590 -8.26 6.51 11.57
N LYS A 591 -9.05 7.32 10.85
CA LYS A 591 -8.75 8.73 10.59
C LYS A 591 -8.97 9.61 11.81
N GLU A 592 -10.09 9.40 12.51
CA GLU A 592 -10.48 10.16 13.70
C GLU A 592 -10.74 9.19 14.85
N LEU A 593 -10.14 9.47 16.00
CA LEU A 593 -10.33 8.73 17.24
C LEU A 593 -10.99 9.66 18.26
N LYS A 594 -11.94 9.16 19.04
CA LYS A 594 -12.38 9.85 20.25
C LYS A 594 -11.88 9.07 21.45
N THR A 595 -10.88 9.62 22.14
CA THR A 595 -10.43 9.13 23.44
C THR A 595 -11.47 9.49 24.50
N THR A 596 -11.64 8.63 25.51
CA THR A 596 -12.74 8.73 26.48
C THR A 596 -12.63 9.88 27.48
N ASP A 597 -11.56 10.68 27.43
CA ASP A 597 -11.21 11.67 28.46
C ASP A 597 -11.49 13.14 28.10
N ASP A 598 -12.20 13.44 27.01
CA ASP A 598 -12.69 14.80 26.75
C ASP A 598 -13.85 15.17 27.69
N TYR A 599 -13.52 15.42 28.96
CA TYR A 599 -14.32 16.23 29.87
C TYR A 599 -14.20 17.70 29.46
N ASP A 600 -14.77 18.06 28.31
CA ASP A 600 -14.95 19.46 27.95
C ASP A 600 -16.16 20.00 28.73
N THR A 601 -15.85 20.89 29.68
CA THR A 601 -16.73 21.44 30.72
C THR A 601 -17.85 22.37 30.26
N ASP A 602 -18.34 22.32 29.00
CA ASP A 602 -19.28 23.32 28.50
C ASP A 602 -20.38 22.81 27.53
N LEU A 603 -21.00 21.64 27.79
CA LEU A 603 -22.21 21.23 27.03
C LEU A 603 -23.35 20.68 27.90
N ASP A 604 -24.52 21.32 27.71
CA ASP A 604 -25.86 21.12 28.27
C ASP A 604 -26.14 19.84 29.10
N ILE A 605 -26.46 20.08 30.37
CA ILE A 605 -26.74 19.13 31.47
C ILE A 605 -27.97 18.22 31.21
N GLY A 606 -28.72 18.40 30.12
CA GLY A 606 -29.90 17.58 29.79
C GLY A 606 -29.63 16.24 29.09
N ASN A 607 -28.48 16.09 28.41
CA ASN A 607 -28.12 14.85 27.68
C ASN A 607 -27.08 13.98 28.41
N PHE A 608 -26.62 14.43 29.58
CA PHE A 608 -25.53 13.83 30.35
C PHE A 608 -25.89 12.49 31.02
N GLU A 609 -27.17 12.28 31.39
CA GLU A 609 -27.60 11.06 32.08
C GLU A 609 -27.80 9.84 31.15
N ARG A 610 -28.05 10.05 29.84
CA ARG A 610 -28.17 8.93 28.88
C ARG A 610 -26.82 8.40 28.42
N ARG A 611 -25.77 9.24 28.38
CA ARG A 611 -24.42 8.86 27.93
C ARG A 611 -23.67 8.00 28.96
N ARG A 612 -23.91 8.19 30.26
CA ARG A 612 -23.37 7.33 31.34
C ARG A 612 -23.73 5.84 31.18
N GLY A 613 -24.86 5.51 30.54
CA GLY A 613 -25.29 4.11 30.39
C GLY A 613 -24.47 3.29 29.38
N GLY A 614 -23.79 3.93 28.43
CA GLY A 614 -23.00 3.26 27.39
C GLY A 614 -21.57 2.93 27.83
N ASP A 615 -20.87 3.94 28.36
CA ASP A 615 -19.47 3.84 28.79
C ASP A 615 -19.29 3.08 30.10
N ALA A 616 -20.18 3.27 31.08
CA ALA A 616 -20.15 2.49 32.31
C ALA A 616 -20.39 1.00 32.04
N ALA A 617 -21.21 0.66 31.04
CA ALA A 617 -21.59 -0.72 30.74
C ALA A 617 -20.55 -1.54 29.96
N LEU A 618 -19.41 -0.98 29.56
CA LEU A 618 -18.28 -1.70 28.96
C LEU A 618 -17.07 -1.76 29.91
N LEU A 619 -16.86 -0.71 30.73
CA LEU A 619 -15.96 -0.79 31.87
C LEU A 619 -16.49 -1.81 32.90
N GLU A 620 -17.77 -1.75 33.27
CA GLU A 620 -18.43 -2.79 34.09
C GLU A 620 -18.34 -4.19 33.46
N PHE A 621 -18.26 -4.26 32.12
CA PHE A 621 -18.17 -5.50 31.38
C PHE A 621 -16.78 -6.16 31.46
N ALA A 622 -15.71 -5.37 31.64
CA ALA A 622 -14.35 -5.88 31.68
C ALA A 622 -13.84 -5.96 33.13
N THR A 623 -14.06 -4.93 33.95
CA THR A 623 -13.42 -4.80 35.27
C THR A 623 -14.28 -5.26 36.44
N ASN A 624 -15.61 -5.43 36.26
CA ASN A 624 -16.54 -5.80 37.35
C ASN A 624 -17.17 -7.19 37.21
N ILE A 625 -16.60 -8.09 36.40
CA ILE A 625 -17.06 -9.48 36.37
C ILE A 625 -16.36 -10.28 37.47
N GLU A 626 -17.13 -10.79 38.42
CA GLU A 626 -16.65 -11.62 39.53
C GLU A 626 -15.87 -12.84 38.99
N GLY A 627 -14.55 -12.87 39.23
CA GLY A 627 -13.65 -13.94 38.78
C GLY A 627 -12.89 -13.70 37.46
N LEU A 628 -13.01 -12.52 36.82
CA LEU A 628 -12.05 -12.09 35.79
C LEU A 628 -10.88 -11.32 36.43
N THR A 629 -9.67 -11.84 36.28
CA THR A 629 -8.44 -11.05 36.43
C THR A 629 -8.08 -10.55 35.03
N ILE A 630 -8.69 -9.46 34.56
CA ILE A 630 -8.14 -8.78 33.38
C ILE A 630 -6.78 -8.24 33.82
N THR A 631 -5.72 -8.62 33.11
CA THR A 631 -4.37 -8.11 33.36
C THR A 631 -4.38 -6.59 33.18
N GLU A 632 -3.50 -5.88 33.88
CA GLU A 632 -3.46 -4.40 33.89
C GLU A 632 -3.33 -3.76 32.49
N SER A 633 -2.96 -4.54 31.47
CA SER A 633 -2.87 -4.18 30.04
C SER A 633 -4.23 -4.27 29.32
N PHE A 634 -5.05 -3.22 29.40
CA PHE A 634 -6.34 -3.12 28.72
C PHE A 634 -6.40 -1.83 27.89
N CYS A 635 -6.28 -1.95 26.56
CA CYS A 635 -6.45 -0.81 25.67
C CYS A 635 -7.87 -0.73 25.12
N ARG A 636 -8.49 0.45 25.16
CA ARG A 636 -9.80 0.73 24.55
C ARG A 636 -9.72 1.93 23.63
N ASN A 637 -10.08 1.70 22.38
CA ASN A 637 -10.21 2.75 21.37
C ASN A 637 -11.66 2.87 20.92
N THR A 638 -12.18 4.10 20.90
CA THR A 638 -13.57 4.38 20.51
C THR A 638 -13.62 5.26 19.28
N VAL A 639 -14.45 4.85 18.34
CA VAL A 639 -14.65 5.51 17.06
C VAL A 639 -16.12 5.89 16.92
N ILE A 640 -16.42 7.19 16.85
CA ILE A 640 -17.79 7.71 16.88
C ILE A 640 -18.20 8.28 15.52
N SER A 641 -19.33 7.82 14.99
CA SER A 641 -20.05 8.45 13.89
C SER A 641 -21.41 8.96 14.39
N GLN A 642 -22.03 9.91 13.67
CA GLN A 642 -23.28 10.58 14.04
C GLN A 642 -24.39 9.63 14.54
N ASN A 643 -24.41 8.37 14.08
CA ASN A 643 -25.43 7.37 14.43
C ASN A 643 -24.86 6.02 14.91
N THR A 644 -23.55 5.86 15.06
CA THR A 644 -22.94 4.57 15.45
C THR A 644 -21.64 4.76 16.21
N GLU A 645 -21.46 4.05 17.31
CA GLU A 645 -20.20 3.96 18.04
C GLU A 645 -19.57 2.59 17.83
N ARG A 646 -18.26 2.55 17.58
CA ARG A 646 -17.50 1.31 17.45
C ARG A 646 -16.38 1.28 18.45
N TYR A 647 -16.25 0.15 19.11
CA TYR A 647 -15.24 -0.06 20.13
C TYR A 647 -14.28 -1.14 19.68
N PHE A 648 -13.00 -0.85 19.91
CA PHE A 648 -11.88 -1.73 19.68
C PHE A 648 -11.18 -1.93 21.03
N ALA A 649 -10.94 -3.18 21.40
CA ALA A 649 -10.25 -3.48 22.65
C ALA A 649 -9.23 -4.60 22.47
N THR A 650 -8.09 -4.43 23.14
CA THR A 650 -7.03 -5.43 23.25
C THR A 650 -7.06 -5.99 24.67
N VAL A 651 -7.19 -7.31 24.80
CA VAL A 651 -7.35 -7.98 26.10
C VAL A 651 -6.49 -9.22 26.16
N PHE A 652 -5.93 -9.49 27.35
CA PHE A 652 -5.22 -10.72 27.64
C PHE A 652 -5.91 -11.50 28.76
N CYS A 653 -5.81 -12.83 28.71
CA CYS A 653 -6.31 -13.73 29.75
C CYS A 653 -5.31 -14.87 30.00
N ASP A 654 -5.21 -15.33 31.25
CA ASP A 654 -4.22 -16.32 31.67
C ASP A 654 -4.82 -17.61 32.23
N SER A 655 -6.13 -17.78 32.09
CA SER A 655 -6.78 -19.06 32.36
C SER A 655 -8.00 -19.34 31.47
N ASP A 656 -8.24 -20.64 31.21
CA ASP A 656 -9.46 -21.11 30.53
C ASP A 656 -10.75 -20.56 31.19
N LYS A 657 -10.73 -20.38 32.51
CA LYS A 657 -11.89 -19.88 33.27
C LYS A 657 -12.16 -18.42 32.95
N GLU A 658 -11.14 -17.57 33.00
CA GLU A 658 -11.25 -16.15 32.62
C GLU A 658 -11.78 -16.01 31.20
N LEU A 659 -11.22 -16.76 30.25
CA LEU A 659 -11.68 -16.74 28.86
C LEU A 659 -13.16 -17.15 28.74
N ILE A 660 -13.58 -18.23 29.41
CA ILE A 660 -14.99 -18.67 29.38
C ILE A 660 -15.90 -17.61 29.99
N ILE A 661 -15.51 -17.02 31.12
CA ILE A 661 -16.31 -15.98 31.77
C ILE A 661 -16.41 -14.76 30.84
N PHE A 662 -15.29 -14.33 30.23
CA PHE A 662 -15.27 -13.23 29.27
C PHE A 662 -16.23 -13.51 28.10
N LEU A 663 -16.10 -14.67 27.48
CA LEU A 663 -16.89 -15.05 26.30
C LEU A 663 -18.38 -15.21 26.60
N LYS A 664 -18.75 -15.63 27.82
CA LYS A 664 -20.15 -15.77 28.25
C LYS A 664 -20.83 -14.44 28.50
N ASN A 665 -20.10 -13.46 29.02
CA ASN A 665 -20.69 -12.18 29.35
C ASN A 665 -20.68 -11.23 28.13
N LYS A 666 -19.86 -11.50 27.08
CA LYS A 666 -19.70 -10.59 25.94
C LYS A 666 -21.02 -10.20 25.28
N ARG A 667 -21.09 -8.95 24.83
CA ARG A 667 -22.25 -8.44 24.09
C ARG A 667 -22.51 -9.31 22.87
N ASP A 668 -23.79 -9.52 22.57
CA ASP A 668 -24.21 -10.46 21.52
C ASP A 668 -23.63 -10.17 20.14
N ARG A 669 -23.26 -8.91 19.87
CA ARG A 669 -22.72 -8.41 18.59
C ARG A 669 -21.22 -8.12 18.60
N ALA A 670 -20.52 -8.44 19.69
CA ALA A 670 -19.07 -8.30 19.76
C ALA A 670 -18.39 -9.43 18.99
N HIS A 671 -17.57 -9.06 18.00
CA HIS A 671 -16.64 -9.96 17.32
C HIS A 671 -15.36 -10.06 18.15
N VAL A 672 -14.80 -11.27 18.21
CA VAL A 672 -13.56 -11.56 18.95
C VAL A 672 -12.63 -12.32 18.02
N THR A 673 -11.41 -11.83 17.87
CA THR A 673 -10.29 -12.58 17.29
C THR A 673 -9.43 -13.10 18.43
N LEU A 674 -9.37 -14.43 18.58
CA LEU A 674 -8.67 -15.12 19.66
C LEU A 674 -7.35 -15.71 19.15
N TYR A 675 -6.24 -15.27 19.75
CA TYR A 675 -4.90 -15.82 19.57
C TYR A 675 -4.57 -16.70 20.77
N PHE A 676 -4.20 -17.95 20.52
CA PHE A 676 -3.90 -18.89 21.61
C PHE A 676 -3.12 -20.11 21.12
N ASN A 677 -2.45 -20.77 22.06
CA ASN A 677 -1.86 -22.09 21.84
C ASN A 677 -2.87 -23.19 22.19
N PRO A 678 -3.33 -23.99 21.21
CA PRO A 678 -4.29 -25.06 21.46
C PRO A 678 -3.82 -26.11 22.46
N ASP A 679 -2.52 -26.43 22.48
CA ASP A 679 -1.98 -27.47 23.36
C ASP A 679 -1.93 -27.02 24.84
N ALA A 680 -1.99 -25.70 25.10
CA ALA A 680 -2.07 -25.14 26.45
C ALA A 680 -3.50 -25.16 27.02
N CYS A 681 -4.54 -25.29 26.18
CA CYS A 681 -5.94 -25.16 26.59
C CYS A 681 -6.56 -26.51 27.03
N LYS A 682 -6.81 -26.69 28.33
CA LYS A 682 -7.24 -27.99 28.90
C LYS A 682 -8.76 -28.20 28.91
N ASN A 683 -9.54 -27.13 29.00
CA ASN A 683 -11.01 -27.19 29.09
C ASN A 683 -11.74 -26.88 27.77
N PHE A 684 -11.05 -27.08 26.65
CA PHE A 684 -11.50 -26.66 25.33
C PHE A 684 -12.88 -27.21 24.91
N LYS A 685 -13.23 -28.44 25.33
CA LYS A 685 -14.55 -29.04 25.05
C LYS A 685 -15.71 -28.18 25.54
N ASN A 686 -15.53 -27.43 26.63
CA ASN A 686 -16.55 -26.55 27.19
C ASN A 686 -16.69 -25.23 26.39
N LEU A 687 -15.62 -24.73 25.78
CA LEU A 687 -15.68 -23.60 24.84
C LEU A 687 -16.43 -24.01 23.56
N HIS A 688 -16.07 -25.16 23.00
CA HIS A 688 -16.68 -25.67 21.76
C HIS A 688 -18.19 -25.95 21.90
N SER A 689 -18.66 -26.40 23.06
CA SER A 689 -20.08 -26.70 23.29
C SER A 689 -20.92 -25.48 23.69
N SER A 690 -20.32 -24.31 23.87
CA SER A 690 -21.03 -23.10 24.28
C SER A 690 -21.62 -22.34 23.09
N ASP A 691 -22.74 -21.64 23.30
CA ASP A 691 -23.34 -20.70 22.32
C ASP A 691 -22.33 -19.63 21.85
N CYS A 692 -21.28 -19.38 22.64
CA CYS A 692 -20.20 -18.42 22.38
C CYS A 692 -19.30 -18.81 21.19
N SER A 693 -19.19 -20.11 20.86
CA SER A 693 -18.32 -20.62 19.78
C SER A 693 -18.69 -20.10 18.39
N SER A 694 -19.96 -19.69 18.19
CA SER A 694 -20.48 -19.18 16.92
C SER A 694 -19.98 -17.77 16.54
N LYS A 695 -19.27 -17.08 17.43
CA LYS A 695 -18.98 -15.63 17.34
C LYS A 695 -17.50 -15.26 17.47
N ILE A 696 -16.59 -16.20 17.20
CA ILE A 696 -15.15 -16.03 17.44
C ILE A 696 -14.36 -16.41 16.18
N THR A 697 -13.45 -15.54 15.75
CA THR A 697 -12.38 -15.90 14.83
C THR A 697 -11.19 -16.43 15.62
N VAL A 698 -10.66 -17.57 15.22
CA VAL A 698 -9.56 -18.21 15.95
C VAL A 698 -8.29 -18.23 15.12
N CYS A 699 -7.20 -17.86 15.77
CA CYS A 699 -5.85 -17.92 15.23
C CYS A 699 -5.03 -18.85 16.14
N PRO A 700 -4.94 -20.15 15.81
CA PRO A 700 -4.05 -21.07 16.52
C PRO A 700 -2.60 -20.65 16.29
N VAL A 701 -1.86 -20.39 17.36
CA VAL A 701 -0.50 -19.83 17.33
C VAL A 701 0.35 -20.43 18.43
N ASP A 702 1.67 -20.22 18.39
CA ASP A 702 2.58 -20.88 19.30
C ASP A 702 2.59 -20.22 20.68
N GLN A 703 2.70 -18.89 20.74
CA GLN A 703 2.72 -18.10 21.97
C GLN A 703 2.15 -16.70 21.71
N VAL A 704 1.68 -16.03 22.76
CA VAL A 704 1.11 -14.69 22.72
C VAL A 704 1.80 -13.84 23.77
N PHE A 705 2.12 -12.59 23.43
CA PHE A 705 2.70 -11.61 24.33
C PHE A 705 2.00 -10.26 24.22
N ASP A 706 2.03 -9.49 25.30
CA ASP A 706 1.63 -8.08 25.30
C ASP A 706 2.72 -7.15 24.73
N CYS A 707 2.44 -5.85 24.71
CA CYS A 707 3.38 -4.82 24.25
C CYS A 707 4.64 -4.68 25.13
N PHE A 708 4.65 -5.24 26.34
CA PHE A 708 5.78 -5.24 27.28
C PHE A 708 6.62 -6.53 27.23
N GLY A 709 6.20 -7.49 26.40
CA GLY A 709 6.84 -8.79 26.20
C GLY A 709 6.46 -9.81 27.28
N VAL A 710 5.38 -9.58 28.03
CA VAL A 710 4.83 -10.53 29.00
C VAL A 710 4.02 -11.58 28.24
N ALA A 711 4.28 -12.85 28.50
CA ALA A 711 3.58 -13.96 27.85
C ALA A 711 2.21 -14.19 28.49
N HIS A 712 1.19 -14.44 27.66
CA HIS A 712 -0.17 -14.75 28.08
C HIS A 712 -0.70 -16.04 27.45
N GLN A 713 -1.70 -16.68 28.09
CA GLN A 713 -2.35 -17.85 27.50
C GLN A 713 -3.24 -17.49 26.30
N PHE A 714 -3.90 -16.33 26.37
CA PHE A 714 -4.85 -15.86 25.37
C PHE A 714 -4.65 -14.37 25.11
N GLY A 715 -4.62 -13.99 23.83
CA GLY A 715 -4.75 -12.60 23.37
C GLY A 715 -6.02 -12.42 22.57
N LEU A 716 -6.72 -11.31 22.79
CA LEU A 716 -8.02 -11.03 22.19
C LEU A 716 -8.05 -9.64 21.58
N HIS A 717 -8.34 -9.58 20.28
CA HIS A 717 -8.79 -8.35 19.63
C HIS A 717 -10.31 -8.37 19.53
N ILE A 718 -10.97 -7.36 20.10
CA ILE A 718 -12.42 -7.28 20.20
C ILE A 718 -12.91 -6.08 19.38
N SER A 719 -13.95 -6.30 18.58
CA SER A 719 -14.66 -5.25 17.86
C SER A 719 -16.15 -5.32 18.12
N THR A 720 -16.79 -4.19 18.45
CA THR A 720 -18.25 -4.13 18.62
C THR A 720 -18.84 -2.87 18.03
N ASN A 721 -19.99 -3.03 17.35
CA ASN A 721 -20.79 -1.94 16.81
C ASN A 721 -21.99 -1.68 17.75
N ILE A 722 -22.03 -0.51 18.38
CA ILE A 722 -23.18 -0.02 19.16
C ILE A 722 -23.97 0.95 18.28
N ARG A 723 -25.29 0.75 18.23
CA ARG A 723 -26.25 1.66 17.59
C ARG A 723 -27.03 2.41 18.66
#